data_AF-A0A8T5TF20-F1
#
_entry.id   AF-A0A8T5TF20-F1
#
_cell.length_a   1.000
_cell.length_b   1.000
_cell.length_c   1.000
_cell.angle_alpha   90.00
_cell.angle_beta   90.00
_cell.angle_gamma   90.00
#
_symmetry.space_group_name_H-M   'P 1'
#
loop_
_entity.id
_entity.type
_entity.pdbx_description
1 polymer ?
#
loop_
_entity_poly.entity_id
_entity_poly.type
_entity_poly.pdbx_seq_one_letter_code
_entity_poly.pdbx_strand_id
1 'polypeptide(L)'
;MQGSVLVIGGGIAGIQTSLDLTELGFKVYLVERNPSIGGRMAQLDKTFPTNDCSLCILAPKMVEVYRNANIELMTYHEVKEVTGKPGDFSVNIIKKPRYIDETKCKGCGDCATKCPKIQVPNLFDMNLGKRKSAYIPFPQAVPPIYLIDPEICLKLTKGVCGVCAKVCQAEAINFDQVEQVIKIKVGAIVVATGFDMPAEKLSSRWGYRFENVVSALEYERILCASGPFSGHVLRPGDHEEPEKIAFIQCAGSRDLHEGVPYCSSVCCMYTAKEAIITAEHSEKSKCFVFRHDIRAFGKNFYEFTQRAQKEYGVKYFQTKISKVEENPETKNLTIHYENLKTGEFHDFEANLVVLATPLVHSSGTQQLSEILGIELDEYNFFREQDYFNKSKSTKEGIYLCGFCQGPMDIPETVADSSGVAGQVAAYLSSVKFDQIKEKDIEIPELGIKDEDEPRIGVLICHCGINIGKYVHVPLLAEYVRTLPNVIQCEDNLYSCSSDSQSRIKELIINNKLNRFIVASCTPRTHEALFQETCEEAGLNKYLFEMVNIRDQCSWVHMDDAEAATQKAKDLIRMAIAKARLLKPLKEELLKITPTALIIGGGIAGMSAALNIANQGFKTYIVEKESVLGGNLNYLNELYPIEHDASDFLNRTIETIEKNENIQTFLNAKIKKAKGYVGNYIVSVEESKGKIQELSIGTIIVATGGKEYKPKDLFQYKKENKNVITQLELEQILKEKGTSWLDGIKRITTILCVNARQTEGITYCSNICCGNSIKNIGLLKKLKPELELIVLYRDLQMAKKRYEDYYRARRKDAMFLRYDLDNLPIVKRKSKSPEKYEIKYYDTNLQDFLDFETDLIVLSTPMVPSDNLMDLAKMLKVPLDKNGFFLEAHVKLRPLDFATEGIFLCGCAQWPKNVQDTISQANGAAGRASRFLSAKEITTSGIVAEVNPINCIGCGKCESVCAYNAIDILDSIKEYEDVSLLVKKSFINSALCKGCGTCAATCPNGAISIKQYDFDQITAMIESFLLET
;
A
#
# COMPACT_ATOMS: atom_id res chain seq x y z
N MET A 1 -18.74 20.07 -19.16
CA MET A 1 -17.36 19.65 -18.85
C MET A 1 -17.05 18.41 -19.69
N GLN A 2 -15.79 18.00 -19.84
CA GLN A 2 -15.46 16.73 -20.47
C GLN A 2 -15.50 15.60 -19.44
N GLY A 3 -16.08 14.44 -19.79
CA GLY A 3 -16.16 13.23 -18.95
C GLY A 3 -14.90 12.37 -18.92
N SER A 4 -13.74 12.94 -19.30
CA SER A 4 -12.45 12.27 -19.35
C SER A 4 -11.41 12.94 -18.47
N VAL A 5 -10.43 12.17 -18.01
CA VAL A 5 -9.33 12.64 -17.15
C VAL A 5 -7.98 12.23 -17.75
N LEU A 6 -7.01 13.14 -17.75
CA LEU A 6 -5.62 12.83 -18.08
C LEU A 6 -4.85 12.53 -16.78
N VAL A 7 -4.15 11.41 -16.72
CA VAL A 7 -3.21 11.07 -15.66
C VAL A 7 -1.80 11.04 -16.25
N ILE A 8 -0.88 11.82 -15.66
CA ILE A 8 0.51 11.97 -16.12
C ILE A 8 1.44 11.23 -15.15
N GLY A 9 1.98 10.10 -15.59
CA GLY A 9 2.88 9.23 -14.83
C GLY A 9 2.22 7.90 -14.47
N GLY A 10 2.75 6.81 -15.00
CA GLY A 10 2.29 5.43 -14.82
C GLY A 10 2.95 4.69 -13.66
N GLY A 11 3.37 5.39 -12.60
CA GLY A 11 3.75 4.73 -11.35
C GLY A 11 2.54 4.21 -10.57
N ILE A 12 2.76 3.58 -9.41
CA ILE A 12 1.66 3.08 -8.55
C ILE A 12 0.58 4.14 -8.26
N ALA A 13 0.98 5.41 -8.14
CA ALA A 13 0.07 6.54 -7.95
C ALA A 13 -0.91 6.73 -9.11
N GLY A 14 -0.37 6.86 -10.33
CA GLY A 14 -1.18 7.05 -11.53
C GLY A 14 -1.98 5.81 -11.91
N ILE A 15 -1.41 4.61 -11.69
CA ILE A 15 -2.12 3.33 -11.85
C ILE A 15 -3.36 3.29 -10.95
N GLN A 16 -3.19 3.51 -9.64
CA GLN A 16 -4.30 3.47 -8.70
C GLN A 16 -5.36 4.54 -9.01
N THR A 17 -4.91 5.77 -9.30
CA THR A 17 -5.81 6.88 -9.67
C THR A 17 -6.63 6.54 -10.91
N SER A 18 -6.01 5.96 -11.94
CA SER A 18 -6.68 5.62 -13.20
C SER A 18 -7.76 4.56 -12.98
N LEU A 19 -7.43 3.49 -12.24
CA LEU A 19 -8.38 2.43 -11.90
C LEU A 19 -9.58 2.99 -11.09
N ASP A 20 -9.31 3.77 -10.05
CA ASP A 20 -10.35 4.38 -9.24
C ASP A 20 -11.25 5.33 -10.03
N LEU A 21 -10.69 6.13 -10.94
CA LEU A 21 -11.46 7.03 -11.82
C LEU A 21 -12.38 6.27 -12.78
N THR A 22 -11.93 5.15 -13.35
CA THR A 22 -12.81 4.36 -14.23
C THR A 22 -14.02 3.81 -13.50
N GLU A 23 -13.82 3.33 -12.27
CA GLU A 23 -14.93 2.82 -11.44
C GLU A 23 -15.84 3.92 -10.88
N LEU A 24 -15.34 5.16 -10.84
CA LEU A 24 -16.14 6.36 -10.55
C LEU A 24 -16.85 6.91 -11.79
N GLY A 25 -16.69 6.28 -12.95
CA GLY A 25 -17.42 6.58 -14.18
C GLY A 25 -16.70 7.52 -15.16
N PHE A 26 -15.37 7.55 -15.18
CA PHE A 26 -14.61 8.41 -16.11
C PHE A 26 -13.75 7.65 -17.11
N LYS A 27 -13.69 8.15 -18.35
CA LYS A 27 -12.64 7.72 -19.30
C LYS A 27 -11.29 8.29 -18.84
N VAL A 28 -10.24 7.49 -18.86
CA VAL A 28 -8.90 7.93 -18.46
C VAL A 28 -7.93 7.82 -19.63
N TYR A 29 -7.09 8.84 -19.82
CA TYR A 29 -5.88 8.77 -20.63
C TYR A 29 -4.69 8.69 -19.67
N LEU A 30 -3.95 7.58 -19.65
CA LEU A 30 -2.79 7.41 -18.79
C LEU A 30 -1.51 7.56 -19.62
N VAL A 31 -0.83 8.70 -19.46
CA VAL A 31 0.42 9.02 -20.17
C VAL A 31 1.62 8.62 -19.33
N GLU A 32 2.50 7.80 -19.90
CA GLU A 32 3.75 7.39 -19.27
C GLU A 32 4.93 7.66 -20.21
N ARG A 33 5.93 8.36 -19.68
CA ARG A 33 7.13 8.78 -20.43
C ARG A 33 8.00 7.61 -20.86
N ASN A 34 8.09 6.59 -20.01
CA ASN A 34 8.85 5.38 -20.25
C ASN A 34 8.07 4.36 -21.09
N PRO A 35 8.74 3.35 -21.65
CA PRO A 35 8.07 2.34 -22.49
C PRO A 35 7.10 1.42 -21.74
N SER A 36 7.07 1.47 -20.40
CA SER A 36 6.22 0.66 -19.53
C SER A 36 5.75 1.47 -18.32
N ILE A 37 4.55 1.16 -17.85
CA ILE A 37 4.09 1.57 -16.51
C ILE A 37 4.75 0.73 -15.40
N GLY A 38 4.57 1.14 -14.16
CA GLY A 38 5.09 0.50 -12.94
C GLY A 38 5.96 1.44 -12.08
N GLY A 39 6.67 2.38 -12.72
CA GLY A 39 7.52 3.36 -12.05
C GLY A 39 8.61 2.71 -11.17
N ARG A 40 9.07 3.43 -10.14
CA ARG A 40 10.11 2.95 -9.22
C ARG A 40 9.71 1.68 -8.45
N MET A 41 8.41 1.47 -8.21
CA MET A 41 7.92 0.29 -7.49
C MET A 41 8.25 -1.01 -8.24
N ALA A 42 8.25 -0.99 -9.59
CA ALA A 42 8.63 -2.16 -10.40
C ALA A 42 10.12 -2.52 -10.29
N GLN A 43 10.98 -1.59 -9.89
CA GLN A 43 12.42 -1.82 -9.73
C GLN A 43 12.76 -2.47 -8.38
N LEU A 44 11.89 -2.36 -7.39
CA LEU A 44 12.09 -2.91 -6.04
C LEU A 44 11.98 -4.44 -6.06
N ASP A 45 12.72 -5.15 -5.22
CA ASP A 45 12.52 -6.59 -5.06
C ASP A 45 11.28 -6.89 -4.20
N LYS A 46 11.33 -6.46 -2.94
CA LYS A 46 10.27 -6.59 -1.93
C LYS A 46 9.86 -5.23 -1.36
N THR A 47 8.74 -5.18 -0.65
CA THR A 47 8.22 -3.95 -0.03
C THR A 47 8.05 -4.08 1.49
N PHE A 48 8.64 -3.16 2.27
CA PHE A 48 8.48 -3.11 3.73
C PHE A 48 7.07 -2.69 4.14
N PRO A 49 6.50 -3.06 5.30
CA PRO A 49 7.06 -3.94 6.31
C PRO A 49 6.64 -5.40 6.11
N THR A 50 5.85 -5.71 5.07
CA THR A 50 5.33 -7.07 4.83
C THR A 50 6.35 -7.99 4.16
N ASN A 51 7.35 -7.42 3.48
CA ASN A 51 8.28 -8.12 2.60
C ASN A 51 7.60 -8.79 1.40
N ASP A 52 6.42 -8.32 1.00
CA ASP A 52 5.76 -8.78 -0.24
C ASP A 52 6.63 -8.43 -1.44
N CYS A 53 6.76 -9.36 -2.39
CA CYS A 53 7.38 -9.10 -3.69
C CYS A 53 6.66 -7.95 -4.40
N SER A 54 7.40 -6.92 -4.80
CA SER A 54 6.83 -5.67 -5.35
C SER A 54 6.01 -5.95 -6.62
N LEU A 55 6.55 -6.76 -7.53
CA LEU A 55 5.92 -7.10 -8.80
C LEU A 55 4.70 -7.99 -8.60
N CYS A 56 4.69 -8.85 -7.58
CA CYS A 56 3.53 -9.68 -7.29
C CYS A 56 2.29 -8.86 -6.89
N ILE A 57 2.49 -7.67 -6.33
CA ILE A 57 1.39 -6.78 -5.94
C ILE A 57 1.15 -5.66 -6.98
N LEU A 58 2.16 -5.29 -7.77
CA LEU A 58 2.07 -4.23 -8.77
C LEU A 58 1.61 -4.74 -10.15
N ALA A 59 2.14 -5.87 -10.62
CA ALA A 59 1.87 -6.39 -11.96
C ALA A 59 0.37 -6.64 -12.21
N PRO A 60 -0.42 -7.18 -11.26
CA PRO A 60 -1.87 -7.30 -11.45
C PRO A 60 -2.54 -5.97 -11.77
N LYS A 61 -2.18 -4.90 -11.07
CA LYS A 61 -2.73 -3.55 -11.32
C LYS A 61 -2.28 -2.97 -12.65
N MET A 62 -1.03 -3.25 -13.05
CA MET A 62 -0.54 -2.84 -14.38
C MET A 62 -1.35 -3.53 -15.49
N VAL A 63 -1.62 -4.83 -15.33
CA VAL A 63 -2.43 -5.59 -16.29
C VAL A 63 -3.88 -5.12 -16.30
N GLU A 64 -4.48 -4.89 -15.12
CA GLU A 64 -5.82 -4.33 -14.98
C GLU A 64 -5.95 -3.01 -15.74
N VAL A 65 -4.96 -2.12 -15.62
CA VAL A 65 -4.90 -0.87 -16.41
C VAL A 65 -4.86 -1.13 -17.90
N TYR A 66 -4.04 -2.08 -18.35
CA TYR A 66 -3.87 -2.39 -19.77
C TYR A 66 -5.11 -3.02 -20.41
N ARG A 67 -5.91 -3.76 -19.63
CA ARG A 67 -7.12 -4.44 -20.09
C ARG A 67 -8.39 -3.59 -19.96
N ASN A 68 -8.34 -2.51 -19.18
CA ASN A 68 -9.51 -1.70 -18.92
C ASN A 68 -9.91 -0.90 -20.17
N ALA A 69 -11.09 -1.18 -20.72
CA ALA A 69 -11.62 -0.53 -21.93
C ALA A 69 -11.80 1.00 -21.79
N ASN A 70 -11.81 1.50 -20.55
CA ASN A 70 -11.96 2.92 -20.22
C ASN A 70 -10.63 3.61 -19.91
N ILE A 71 -9.50 2.89 -19.98
CA ILE A 71 -8.16 3.46 -19.85
C ILE A 71 -7.45 3.38 -21.19
N GLU A 72 -7.18 4.53 -21.79
CA GLU A 72 -6.29 4.64 -22.94
C GLU A 72 -4.85 4.77 -22.44
N LEU A 73 -4.14 3.64 -22.44
CA LEU A 73 -2.76 3.56 -21.97
C LEU A 73 -1.77 4.06 -23.03
N MET A 74 -1.13 5.20 -22.76
CA MET A 74 -0.20 5.89 -23.67
C MET A 74 1.23 5.81 -23.10
N THR A 75 1.91 4.68 -23.29
CA THR A 75 3.31 4.48 -22.85
C THR A 75 4.30 4.91 -23.92
N TYR A 76 5.47 5.41 -23.50
CA TYR A 76 6.42 6.10 -24.36
C TYR A 76 5.84 7.39 -24.98
N HIS A 77 4.98 8.07 -24.22
CA HIS A 77 4.35 9.34 -24.58
C HIS A 77 4.67 10.44 -23.58
N GLU A 78 4.68 11.70 -24.03
CA GLU A 78 4.95 12.86 -23.17
C GLU A 78 3.96 13.99 -23.47
N VAL A 79 3.51 14.69 -22.43
CA VAL A 79 2.67 15.87 -22.61
C VAL A 79 3.53 17.01 -23.14
N LYS A 80 3.13 17.62 -24.25
CA LYS A 80 3.84 18.71 -24.91
C LYS A 80 3.27 20.08 -24.56
N GLU A 81 1.94 20.18 -24.54
CA GLU A 81 1.24 21.45 -24.40
C GLU A 81 -0.14 21.22 -23.80
N VAL A 82 -0.56 22.10 -22.88
CA VAL A 82 -1.91 22.13 -22.33
C VAL A 82 -2.50 23.53 -22.49
N THR A 83 -3.67 23.59 -23.14
CA THR A 83 -4.45 24.81 -23.33
C THR A 83 -5.88 24.59 -22.85
N GLY A 84 -6.69 25.66 -22.79
CA GLY A 84 -8.07 25.60 -22.33
C GLY A 84 -8.23 26.01 -20.86
N LYS A 85 -9.36 25.63 -20.27
CA LYS A 85 -9.78 26.07 -18.93
C LYS A 85 -10.25 24.88 -18.08
N PRO A 86 -10.34 25.02 -16.75
CA PRO A 86 -10.83 23.95 -15.88
C PRO A 86 -12.15 23.36 -16.38
N GLY A 87 -12.23 22.03 -16.49
CA GLY A 87 -13.38 21.31 -17.05
C GLY A 87 -13.39 21.11 -18.58
N ASP A 88 -12.49 21.75 -19.34
CA ASP A 88 -12.34 21.61 -20.81
C ASP A 88 -10.92 21.95 -21.26
N PHE A 89 -9.95 21.12 -20.89
CA PHE A 89 -8.56 21.21 -21.33
C PHE A 89 -8.37 20.54 -22.70
N SER A 90 -7.53 21.14 -23.54
CA SER A 90 -7.01 20.54 -24.77
C SER A 90 -5.53 20.25 -24.60
N VAL A 91 -5.14 18.99 -24.77
CA VAL A 91 -3.78 18.50 -24.49
C VAL A 91 -3.16 17.94 -25.77
N ASN A 92 -1.96 18.40 -26.10
CA ASN A 92 -1.13 17.83 -27.14
C ASN A 92 -0.12 16.86 -26.49
N ILE A 93 -0.12 15.61 -26.93
CA ILE A 93 0.72 14.52 -26.42
C ILE A 93 1.63 14.04 -27.55
N ILE A 94 2.93 13.98 -27.29
CA ILE A 94 3.91 13.40 -28.19
C ILE A 94 3.93 11.89 -28.00
N LYS A 95 3.76 11.14 -29.08
CA LYS A 95 4.05 9.70 -29.18
C LYS A 95 5.44 9.52 -29.79
N LYS A 96 6.38 9.01 -28.98
CA LYS A 96 7.74 8.72 -29.45
C LYS A 96 7.75 7.43 -30.29
N PRO A 97 8.57 7.33 -31.35
CA PRO A 97 8.62 6.15 -32.20
C PRO A 97 9.26 4.97 -31.45
N ARG A 98 8.52 3.86 -31.28
CA ARG A 98 9.08 2.60 -30.76
C ARG A 98 9.90 1.85 -31.82
N TYR A 99 9.72 2.23 -33.09
CA TYR A 99 10.15 1.52 -34.29
C TYR A 99 9.60 0.09 -34.41
N ILE A 100 8.48 -0.15 -33.72
CA ILE A 100 7.73 -1.39 -33.67
C ILE A 100 6.24 -1.01 -33.67
N ASP A 101 5.47 -1.64 -34.53
CA ASP A 101 4.01 -1.54 -34.57
C ASP A 101 3.41 -2.27 -33.36
N GLU A 102 2.87 -1.48 -32.45
CA GLU A 102 2.27 -1.91 -31.19
C GLU A 102 1.08 -2.85 -31.40
N THR A 103 0.36 -2.72 -32.52
CA THR A 103 -0.82 -3.54 -32.82
C THR A 103 -0.47 -4.94 -33.31
N LYS A 104 0.75 -5.12 -33.83
CA LYS A 104 1.24 -6.39 -34.38
C LYS A 104 2.17 -7.12 -33.42
N CYS A 105 2.92 -6.40 -32.59
CA CYS A 105 3.91 -6.98 -31.70
C CYS A 105 3.27 -8.01 -30.74
N LYS A 106 3.88 -9.21 -30.67
CA LYS A 106 3.44 -10.29 -29.76
C LYS A 106 4.29 -10.41 -28.50
N GLY A 107 5.27 -9.52 -28.30
CA GLY A 107 6.12 -9.57 -27.10
C GLY A 107 7.05 -10.79 -27.00
N CYS A 108 7.32 -11.52 -28.09
CA CYS A 108 8.07 -12.80 -28.04
C CYS A 108 9.58 -12.67 -27.73
N GLY A 109 10.18 -11.50 -27.94
CA GLY A 109 11.59 -11.24 -27.65
C GLY A 109 12.62 -11.73 -28.68
N ASP A 110 12.22 -12.39 -29.77
CA ASP A 110 13.14 -12.86 -30.82
C ASP A 110 14.03 -11.74 -31.37
N CYS A 111 13.45 -10.54 -31.53
CA CYS A 111 14.15 -9.35 -31.98
C CYS A 111 15.30 -8.95 -31.04
N ALA A 112 15.10 -9.03 -29.72
CA ALA A 112 16.12 -8.73 -28.72
C ALA A 112 17.20 -9.83 -28.71
N THR A 113 16.79 -11.09 -28.67
CA THR A 113 17.71 -12.25 -28.64
C THR A 113 18.66 -12.24 -29.83
N LYS A 114 18.13 -12.02 -31.04
CA LYS A 114 18.91 -12.05 -32.30
C LYS A 114 19.56 -10.72 -32.67
N CYS A 115 19.36 -9.65 -31.91
CA CYS A 115 20.00 -8.37 -32.19
C CYS A 115 21.54 -8.51 -32.12
N PRO A 116 22.29 -8.13 -33.17
CA PRO A 116 23.74 -8.30 -33.23
C PRO A 116 24.54 -7.17 -32.56
N LYS A 117 23.86 -6.13 -32.04
CA LYS A 117 24.51 -5.01 -31.38
C LYS A 117 25.12 -5.48 -30.05
N ILE A 118 26.34 -5.00 -29.76
CA ILE A 118 27.01 -5.18 -28.47
C ILE A 118 26.08 -4.71 -27.35
N GLN A 119 26.02 -5.48 -26.27
CA GLN A 119 25.16 -5.13 -25.15
C GLN A 119 25.62 -3.81 -24.49
N VAL A 120 24.66 -2.98 -24.11
CA VAL A 120 24.85 -1.70 -23.40
C VAL A 120 24.23 -1.77 -22.01
N PRO A 121 24.58 -0.87 -21.08
CA PRO A 121 23.95 -0.82 -19.76
C PRO A 121 22.42 -0.70 -19.83
N ASN A 122 21.72 -1.45 -18.97
CA ASN A 122 20.27 -1.37 -18.84
C ASN A 122 19.89 -0.32 -17.77
N LEU A 123 19.19 0.73 -18.20
CA LEU A 123 18.74 1.81 -17.31
C LEU A 123 17.76 1.33 -16.24
N PHE A 124 16.92 0.33 -16.53
CA PHE A 124 16.00 -0.23 -15.54
C PHE A 124 16.75 -0.95 -14.40
N ASP A 125 17.89 -1.57 -14.74
CA ASP A 125 18.77 -2.22 -13.78
C ASP A 125 19.86 -1.29 -13.23
N MET A 126 19.63 0.03 -13.29
CA MET A 126 20.56 1.04 -12.79
C MET A 126 21.98 0.87 -13.35
N ASN A 127 22.09 0.51 -14.63
CA ASN A 127 23.34 0.23 -15.34
C ASN A 127 24.15 -0.98 -14.87
N LEU A 128 23.68 -1.74 -13.88
CA LEU A 128 24.30 -2.99 -13.44
C LEU A 128 24.05 -4.13 -14.45
N GLY A 129 22.86 -4.15 -15.05
CA GLY A 129 22.48 -5.10 -16.10
C GLY A 129 22.87 -4.63 -17.49
N LYS A 130 22.76 -5.55 -18.46
CA LYS A 130 23.05 -5.27 -19.88
C LYS A 130 21.84 -5.60 -20.76
N ARG A 131 21.61 -4.79 -21.80
CA ARG A 131 20.56 -4.98 -22.82
C ARG A 131 21.09 -4.77 -24.23
N LYS A 132 20.32 -5.20 -25.24
CA LYS A 132 20.61 -4.93 -26.66
C LYS A 132 19.76 -3.74 -27.18
N SER A 133 19.92 -3.39 -28.45
CA SER A 133 19.17 -2.28 -29.07
C SER A 133 17.67 -2.55 -29.17
N ALA A 134 17.26 -3.77 -29.55
CA ALA A 134 15.90 -4.22 -29.36
C ALA A 134 15.77 -4.78 -27.93
N TYR A 135 14.82 -4.29 -27.15
CA TYR A 135 14.65 -4.67 -25.75
C TYR A 135 13.22 -4.47 -25.27
N ILE A 136 12.94 -4.98 -24.07
CA ILE A 136 11.77 -4.65 -23.25
C ILE A 136 12.33 -4.18 -21.89
N PRO A 137 11.74 -3.17 -21.21
CA PRO A 137 12.36 -2.59 -20.01
C PRO A 137 12.64 -3.60 -18.89
N PHE A 138 11.68 -4.49 -18.63
CA PHE A 138 11.76 -5.60 -17.69
C PHE A 138 10.75 -6.69 -18.11
N PRO A 139 10.86 -7.95 -17.63
CA PRO A 139 10.06 -9.06 -18.13
C PRO A 139 8.54 -8.87 -18.03
N GLN A 140 8.06 -8.28 -16.93
CA GLN A 140 6.63 -8.03 -16.67
C GLN A 140 6.18 -6.63 -17.11
N ALA A 141 6.90 -6.00 -18.04
CA ALA A 141 6.56 -4.68 -18.54
C ALA A 141 5.16 -4.65 -19.17
N VAL A 142 4.45 -3.54 -18.97
CA VAL A 142 3.12 -3.31 -19.50
C VAL A 142 3.10 -1.96 -20.24
N PRO A 143 2.73 -1.93 -21.52
CA PRO A 143 2.33 -3.06 -22.35
C PRO A 143 3.51 -4.01 -22.66
N PRO A 144 3.27 -5.29 -22.97
CA PRO A 144 4.31 -6.28 -23.28
C PRO A 144 4.88 -6.07 -24.70
N ILE A 145 5.33 -4.86 -24.99
CA ILE A 145 5.75 -4.43 -26.32
C ILE A 145 7.22 -4.04 -26.29
N TYR A 146 8.00 -4.67 -27.17
CA TYR A 146 9.40 -4.34 -27.37
C TYR A 146 9.55 -2.98 -28.03
N LEU A 147 10.73 -2.38 -27.89
CA LEU A 147 11.12 -1.18 -28.63
C LEU A 147 12.56 -1.30 -29.13
N ILE A 148 12.89 -0.47 -30.11
CA ILE A 148 14.26 -0.32 -30.62
C ILE A 148 14.81 1.01 -30.14
N ASP A 149 15.96 0.96 -29.48
CA ASP A 149 16.71 2.14 -29.10
C ASP A 149 17.37 2.79 -30.33
N PRO A 150 16.94 3.99 -30.74
CA PRO A 150 17.43 4.63 -31.96
C PRO A 150 18.89 5.06 -31.87
N GLU A 151 19.39 5.37 -30.67
CA GLU A 151 20.74 5.93 -30.50
C GLU A 151 21.83 4.89 -30.76
N ILE A 152 21.50 3.61 -30.59
CA ILE A 152 22.46 2.50 -30.70
C ILE A 152 22.13 1.49 -31.81
N CYS A 153 20.94 1.55 -32.40
CA CYS A 153 20.50 0.65 -33.47
C CYS A 153 21.35 0.84 -34.73
N LEU A 154 22.00 -0.22 -35.21
CA LEU A 154 22.85 -0.15 -36.42
C LEU A 154 22.06 0.13 -37.71
N LYS A 155 20.75 -0.18 -37.75
CA LYS A 155 19.90 0.16 -38.90
C LYS A 155 19.53 1.64 -38.90
N LEU A 156 19.10 2.18 -37.75
CA LEU A 156 18.70 3.58 -37.64
C LEU A 156 19.89 4.55 -37.69
N THR A 157 21.04 4.16 -37.13
CA THR A 157 22.24 5.03 -37.10
C THR A 157 23.13 4.90 -38.35
N LYS A 158 23.25 3.69 -38.94
CA LYS A 158 24.21 3.41 -40.02
C LYS A 158 23.59 2.80 -41.27
N GLY A 159 22.31 2.43 -41.27
CA GLY A 159 21.63 1.81 -42.42
C GLY A 159 21.92 0.32 -42.68
N VAL A 160 22.85 -0.30 -41.95
CA VAL A 160 23.49 -1.59 -42.32
C VAL A 160 22.93 -2.85 -41.63
N CYS A 161 21.85 -2.77 -40.86
CA CYS A 161 21.25 -3.92 -40.14
C CYS A 161 19.77 -4.16 -40.52
N GLY A 162 19.20 -5.28 -40.08
CA GLY A 162 17.78 -5.62 -40.27
C GLY A 162 17.38 -6.98 -39.69
N VAL A 163 18.21 -7.56 -38.81
CA VAL A 163 17.99 -8.92 -38.30
C VAL A 163 16.68 -9.03 -37.54
N CYS A 164 16.36 -8.06 -36.68
CA CYS A 164 15.10 -8.05 -35.93
C CYS A 164 13.87 -8.08 -36.85
N ALA A 165 13.89 -7.39 -38.00
CA ALA A 165 12.79 -7.44 -38.96
C ALA A 165 12.66 -8.81 -39.63
N LYS A 166 13.77 -9.48 -39.96
CA LYS A 166 13.76 -10.81 -40.57
C LYS A 166 13.26 -11.92 -39.65
N VAL A 167 13.48 -11.79 -38.34
CA VAL A 167 13.07 -12.82 -37.35
C VAL A 167 11.68 -12.56 -36.76
N CYS A 168 11.12 -11.37 -36.96
CA CYS A 168 9.80 -11.02 -36.43
C CYS A 168 8.70 -11.63 -37.30
N GLN A 169 8.18 -12.79 -36.90
CA GLN A 169 7.09 -13.48 -37.60
C GLN A 169 5.80 -12.65 -37.68
N ALA A 170 5.56 -11.77 -36.70
CA ALA A 170 4.41 -10.88 -36.67
C ALA A 170 4.57 -9.64 -37.57
N GLU A 171 5.71 -9.47 -38.25
CA GLU A 171 6.00 -8.33 -39.13
C GLU A 171 5.78 -6.96 -38.45
N ALA A 172 6.12 -6.88 -37.16
CA ALA A 172 5.89 -5.70 -36.34
C ALA A 172 7.00 -4.64 -36.44
N ILE A 173 8.21 -4.98 -36.91
CA ILE A 173 9.32 -4.02 -36.94
C ILE A 173 9.07 -2.96 -38.02
N ASN A 174 9.10 -1.68 -37.64
CA ASN A 174 8.92 -0.55 -38.56
C ASN A 174 9.92 0.56 -38.24
N PHE A 175 11.03 0.60 -38.99
CA PHE A 175 12.10 1.58 -38.81
C PHE A 175 11.74 2.99 -39.28
N ASP A 176 10.67 3.15 -40.06
CA ASP A 176 10.26 4.43 -40.64
C ASP A 176 9.23 5.17 -39.75
N GLN A 177 8.93 4.64 -38.55
CA GLN A 177 8.10 5.34 -37.58
C GLN A 177 8.72 6.70 -37.21
N VAL A 178 7.88 7.74 -37.26
CA VAL A 178 8.22 9.10 -36.83
C VAL A 178 7.41 9.47 -35.59
N GLU A 179 7.86 10.51 -34.89
CA GLU A 179 7.12 11.12 -33.79
C GLU A 179 5.74 11.60 -34.27
N GLN A 180 4.72 11.37 -33.44
CA GLN A 180 3.34 11.80 -33.74
C GLN A 180 2.81 12.69 -32.61
N VAL A 181 1.96 13.66 -32.96
CA VAL A 181 1.24 14.49 -31.97
C VAL A 181 -0.21 14.05 -31.92
N ILE A 182 -0.64 13.58 -30.76
CA ILE A 182 -2.01 13.17 -30.46
C ILE A 182 -2.67 14.30 -29.69
N LYS A 183 -3.89 14.68 -30.10
CA LYS A 183 -4.65 15.76 -29.46
C LYS A 183 -5.86 15.18 -28.76
N ILE A 184 -5.97 15.42 -27.46
CA ILE A 184 -7.10 14.94 -26.64
C ILE A 184 -7.78 16.11 -25.92
N LYS A 185 -9.02 15.89 -25.48
CA LYS A 185 -9.74 16.78 -24.58
C LYS A 185 -10.06 16.08 -23.27
N VAL A 186 -9.86 16.77 -22.15
CA VAL A 186 -10.07 16.25 -20.79
C VAL A 186 -10.66 17.30 -19.85
N GLY A 187 -11.41 16.85 -18.84
CA GLY A 187 -12.06 17.72 -17.86
C GLY A 187 -11.14 18.07 -16.71
N ALA A 188 -10.26 17.14 -16.34
CA ALA A 188 -9.25 17.30 -15.30
C ALA A 188 -7.91 16.66 -15.68
N ILE A 189 -6.84 17.10 -15.04
CA ILE A 189 -5.49 16.56 -15.19
C ILE A 189 -4.98 16.15 -13.80
N VAL A 190 -4.36 14.98 -13.70
CA VAL A 190 -3.68 14.50 -12.49
C VAL A 190 -2.20 14.31 -12.77
N VAL A 191 -1.34 14.89 -11.93
CA VAL A 191 0.12 14.76 -12.00
C VAL A 191 0.59 13.72 -10.99
N ALA A 192 1.26 12.67 -11.47
CA ALA A 192 1.71 11.51 -10.70
C ALA A 192 3.12 11.04 -11.13
N THR A 193 4.02 12.00 -11.38
CA THR A 193 5.33 11.77 -12.02
C THR A 193 6.38 11.06 -11.16
N GLY A 194 6.11 10.84 -9.88
CA GLY A 194 7.00 10.09 -8.98
C GLY A 194 8.25 10.87 -8.54
N PHE A 195 9.39 10.18 -8.50
CA PHE A 195 10.67 10.70 -8.00
C PHE A 195 11.89 10.04 -8.66
N ASP A 196 13.04 10.69 -8.50
CA ASP A 196 14.36 10.19 -8.88
C ASP A 196 15.29 10.01 -7.66
N MET A 197 16.33 9.18 -7.82
CA MET A 197 17.36 8.87 -6.81
C MET A 197 18.78 9.08 -7.39
N PRO A 198 19.24 10.33 -7.55
CA PRO A 198 20.45 10.65 -8.30
C PRO A 198 21.72 10.46 -7.47
N ALA A 199 22.15 9.21 -7.29
CA ALA A 199 23.38 8.87 -6.56
C ALA A 199 24.64 9.50 -7.18
N GLU A 200 24.66 9.66 -8.50
CA GLU A 200 25.74 10.25 -9.29
C GLU A 200 25.99 11.72 -9.00
N LYS A 201 25.04 12.40 -8.36
CA LYS A 201 25.15 13.81 -7.96
C LYS A 201 25.72 14.01 -6.57
N LEU A 202 25.93 12.92 -5.80
CA LEU A 202 26.48 13.00 -4.46
C LEU A 202 27.94 13.44 -4.48
N SER A 203 28.34 14.22 -3.48
CA SER A 203 29.74 14.64 -3.35
C SER A 203 30.69 13.45 -3.16
N SER A 204 31.97 13.67 -3.48
CA SER A 204 33.02 12.64 -3.46
C SER A 204 33.25 11.99 -2.11
N ARG A 205 32.77 12.58 -1.00
CA ARG A 205 32.89 12.02 0.36
C ARG A 205 32.11 10.72 0.53
N TRP A 206 31.04 10.51 -0.24
CA TRP A 206 30.23 9.29 -0.12
C TRP A 206 30.82 8.09 -0.86
N GLY A 207 31.87 8.30 -1.65
CA GLY A 207 32.58 7.22 -2.34
C GLY A 207 31.84 6.59 -3.52
N TYR A 208 30.72 7.15 -4.01
CA TYR A 208 29.91 6.56 -5.10
C TYR A 208 30.68 6.31 -6.42
N ARG A 209 31.87 6.91 -6.58
CA ARG A 209 32.77 6.62 -7.72
C ARG A 209 33.42 5.22 -7.65
N PHE A 210 33.38 4.55 -6.50
CA PHE A 210 33.96 3.23 -6.29
C PHE A 210 32.93 2.16 -6.64
N GLU A 211 33.33 1.11 -7.36
CA GLU A 211 32.42 0.09 -7.89
C GLU A 211 31.64 -0.67 -6.80
N ASN A 212 32.24 -0.80 -5.61
CA ASN A 212 31.63 -1.46 -4.45
C ASN A 212 30.80 -0.50 -3.56
N VAL A 213 30.60 0.74 -4.00
CA VAL A 213 29.66 1.68 -3.38
C VAL A 213 28.45 1.84 -4.28
N VAL A 214 27.33 1.28 -3.86
CA VAL A 214 26.07 1.32 -4.61
C VAL A 214 25.02 2.17 -3.89
N SER A 215 24.10 2.74 -4.63
CA SER A 215 22.86 3.29 -4.11
C SER A 215 21.92 2.18 -3.65
N ALA A 216 20.98 2.52 -2.76
CA ALA A 216 19.93 1.60 -2.32
C ALA A 216 19.10 1.05 -3.50
N LEU A 217 18.85 1.85 -4.54
CA LEU A 217 18.09 1.39 -5.71
C LEU A 217 18.90 0.43 -6.60
N GLU A 218 20.21 0.62 -6.71
CA GLU A 218 21.11 -0.38 -7.33
C GLU A 218 21.11 -1.67 -6.52
N TYR A 219 21.17 -1.57 -5.19
CA TYR A 219 21.11 -2.72 -4.30
C TYR A 219 19.77 -3.48 -4.40
N GLU A 220 18.64 -2.79 -4.59
CA GLU A 220 17.36 -3.44 -4.94
C GLU A 220 17.45 -4.29 -6.21
N ARG A 221 18.18 -3.83 -7.23
CA ARG A 221 18.38 -4.60 -8.46
C ARG A 221 19.30 -5.80 -8.22
N ILE A 222 20.28 -5.70 -7.33
CA ILE A 222 21.12 -6.84 -6.91
C ILE A 222 20.28 -7.91 -6.21
N LEU A 223 19.44 -7.50 -5.25
CA LEU A 223 18.57 -8.40 -4.48
C LEU A 223 17.44 -9.01 -5.32
N CYS A 224 17.04 -8.37 -6.42
CA CYS A 224 15.89 -8.81 -7.21
C CYS A 224 16.15 -10.12 -7.96
N ALA A 225 15.20 -11.05 -7.84
CA ALA A 225 15.20 -12.32 -8.57
C ALA A 225 15.27 -12.18 -10.10
N SER A 226 14.69 -11.10 -10.64
CA SER A 226 14.72 -10.76 -12.07
C SER A 226 15.78 -9.71 -12.42
N GLY A 227 16.60 -9.34 -11.43
CA GLY A 227 17.68 -8.38 -11.58
C GLY A 227 18.95 -9.02 -12.17
N PRO A 228 19.97 -8.19 -12.43
CA PRO A 228 21.19 -8.62 -13.11
C PRO A 228 22.00 -9.69 -12.36
N PHE A 229 21.80 -9.82 -11.06
CA PHE A 229 22.46 -10.81 -10.20
C PHE A 229 21.55 -11.99 -9.82
N SER A 230 20.35 -12.09 -10.40
CA SER A 230 19.37 -13.15 -10.11
C SER A 230 19.05 -13.34 -8.61
N GLY A 231 19.15 -12.26 -7.83
CA GLY A 231 18.95 -12.25 -6.38
C GLY A 231 20.14 -12.69 -5.54
N HIS A 232 21.30 -12.98 -6.15
CA HIS A 232 22.54 -13.27 -5.42
C HIS A 232 23.19 -11.98 -4.92
N VAL A 233 23.55 -11.95 -3.63
CA VAL A 233 24.21 -10.80 -2.99
C VAL A 233 25.68 -10.78 -3.41
N LEU A 234 25.99 -10.12 -4.53
CA LEU A 234 27.34 -10.06 -5.10
C LEU A 234 27.79 -8.61 -5.26
N ARG A 235 29.10 -8.38 -5.11
CA ARG A 235 29.73 -7.09 -5.36
C ARG A 235 29.76 -6.77 -6.86
N PRO A 236 29.42 -5.54 -7.30
CA PRO A 236 29.48 -5.20 -8.72
C PRO A 236 30.88 -5.26 -9.35
N GLY A 237 31.93 -4.96 -8.59
CA GLY A 237 33.29 -4.86 -9.15
C GLY A 237 33.93 -6.22 -9.48
N ASP A 238 33.71 -7.24 -8.65
CA ASP A 238 34.36 -8.54 -8.78
C ASP A 238 33.43 -9.76 -8.68
N HIS A 239 32.13 -9.54 -8.47
CA HIS A 239 31.12 -10.59 -8.34
C HIS A 239 31.35 -11.58 -7.19
N GLU A 240 32.12 -11.20 -6.18
CA GLU A 240 32.28 -11.98 -4.95
C GLU A 240 31.18 -11.64 -3.94
N GLU A 241 30.85 -12.61 -3.08
CA GLU A 241 29.87 -12.45 -2.00
C GLU A 241 30.49 -11.62 -0.85
N PRO A 242 29.92 -10.46 -0.47
CA PRO A 242 30.50 -9.60 0.56
C PRO A 242 30.23 -10.12 1.98
N GLU A 243 31.26 -10.23 2.82
CA GLU A 243 31.07 -10.63 4.22
C GLU A 243 30.50 -9.52 5.10
N LYS A 244 30.89 -8.26 4.85
CA LYS A 244 30.43 -7.08 5.59
C LYS A 244 29.82 -6.05 4.65
N ILE A 245 28.54 -5.76 4.85
CA ILE A 245 27.80 -4.76 4.09
C ILE A 245 27.41 -3.61 5.02
N ALA A 246 27.80 -2.40 4.64
CA ALA A 246 27.51 -1.20 5.39
C ALA A 246 26.44 -0.34 4.70
N PHE A 247 25.30 -0.17 5.35
CA PHE A 247 24.23 0.72 4.89
C PHE A 247 24.39 2.10 5.53
N ILE A 248 24.55 3.14 4.72
CA ILE A 248 24.70 4.51 5.18
C ILE A 248 23.39 5.27 5.00
N GLN A 249 22.73 5.60 6.12
CA GLN A 249 21.50 6.37 6.12
C GLN A 249 21.74 7.84 5.82
N CYS A 250 20.73 8.49 5.24
CA CYS A 250 20.75 9.92 4.95
C CYS A 250 21.96 10.33 4.09
N ALA A 251 22.43 9.46 3.20
CA ALA A 251 23.50 9.79 2.27
C ALA A 251 23.00 10.88 1.32
N GLY A 252 23.37 12.13 1.60
CA GLY A 252 22.91 13.32 0.87
C GLY A 252 21.55 13.88 1.27
N SER A 253 20.77 13.22 2.13
CA SER A 253 19.48 13.76 2.64
C SER A 253 19.66 14.37 4.02
N ARG A 254 18.82 15.35 4.38
CA ARG A 254 18.97 16.14 5.62
C ARG A 254 20.37 16.78 5.71
N ASP A 255 20.93 17.11 4.55
CA ASP A 255 22.28 17.65 4.41
C ASP A 255 22.25 18.93 3.58
N LEU A 256 22.63 20.04 4.22
CA LEU A 256 22.64 21.37 3.59
C LEU A 256 23.73 21.48 2.53
N HIS A 257 24.85 20.74 2.65
CA HIS A 257 25.95 20.81 1.69
C HIS A 257 25.62 20.13 0.37
N GLU A 258 24.71 19.16 0.39
CA GLU A 258 24.29 18.36 -0.78
C GLU A 258 23.04 18.95 -1.46
N GLY A 259 22.48 20.04 -0.90
CA GLY A 259 21.31 20.71 -1.47
C GLY A 259 19.97 19.98 -1.23
N VAL A 260 19.94 18.93 -0.40
CA VAL A 260 18.71 18.21 -0.04
C VAL A 260 18.51 18.26 1.49
N PRO A 261 17.97 19.38 2.01
CA PRO A 261 17.94 19.65 3.45
C PRO A 261 16.78 18.98 4.18
N TYR A 262 16.00 18.14 3.48
CA TYR A 262 14.80 17.48 4.01
C TYR A 262 14.97 15.96 4.12
N CYS A 263 13.98 15.31 4.74
CA CYS A 263 13.95 13.87 4.92
C CYS A 263 13.21 13.15 3.79
N SER A 264 13.88 12.17 3.18
CA SER A 264 13.31 11.28 2.15
C SER A 264 12.27 10.28 2.67
N SER A 265 11.98 10.27 3.98
CA SER A 265 10.87 9.59 4.67
C SER A 265 10.79 8.06 4.63
N VAL A 266 11.37 7.39 3.63
CA VAL A 266 11.29 5.93 3.44
C VAL A 266 12.62 5.20 3.67
N CYS A 267 13.73 5.92 3.75
CA CYS A 267 15.09 5.34 3.75
C CYS A 267 15.42 4.44 4.93
N CYS A 268 14.98 4.80 6.14
CA CYS A 268 15.15 3.94 7.30
C CYS A 268 14.44 2.59 7.13
N MET A 269 13.32 2.57 6.39
CA MET A 269 12.49 1.39 6.22
C MET A 269 12.96 0.48 5.09
N TYR A 270 13.33 1.05 3.92
CA TYR A 270 13.88 0.21 2.85
C TYR A 270 15.22 -0.39 3.24
N THR A 271 16.06 0.28 4.05
CA THR A 271 17.30 -0.32 4.51
C THR A 271 17.07 -1.45 5.51
N ALA A 272 16.12 -1.29 6.44
CA ALA A 272 15.75 -2.40 7.32
C ALA A 272 15.28 -3.61 6.52
N LYS A 273 14.55 -3.37 5.42
CA LYS A 273 14.09 -4.40 4.50
C LYS A 273 15.26 -5.02 3.74
N GLU A 274 16.08 -4.23 3.06
CA GLU A 274 17.26 -4.68 2.32
C GLU A 274 18.19 -5.53 3.20
N ALA A 275 18.43 -5.11 4.45
CA ALA A 275 19.24 -5.87 5.40
C ALA A 275 18.60 -7.22 5.79
N ILE A 276 17.28 -7.27 5.98
CA ILE A 276 16.54 -8.53 6.21
C ILE A 276 16.65 -9.44 4.98
N ILE A 277 16.37 -8.92 3.77
CA ILE A 277 16.42 -9.72 2.54
C ILE A 277 17.84 -10.22 2.26
N THR A 278 18.85 -9.41 2.59
CA THR A 278 20.25 -9.82 2.50
C THR A 278 20.53 -11.05 3.37
N ALA A 279 20.07 -11.03 4.62
CA ALA A 279 20.22 -12.17 5.53
C ALA A 279 19.41 -13.40 5.09
N GLU A 280 18.29 -13.22 4.38
CA GLU A 280 17.53 -14.32 3.76
C GLU A 280 18.26 -14.91 2.51
N HIS A 281 19.02 -14.09 1.80
CA HIS A 281 19.67 -14.48 0.53
C HIS A 281 21.11 -14.97 0.72
N SER A 282 21.78 -14.61 1.82
CA SER A 282 23.18 -14.93 2.11
C SER A 282 23.41 -15.20 3.60
N GLU A 283 23.93 -16.39 3.92
CA GLU A 283 24.33 -16.75 5.28
C GLU A 283 25.66 -16.09 5.70
N LYS A 284 26.49 -15.67 4.74
CA LYS A 284 27.80 -15.07 4.99
C LYS A 284 27.73 -13.56 5.24
N SER A 285 26.80 -12.88 4.57
CA SER A 285 26.70 -11.43 4.57
C SER A 285 26.17 -10.88 5.90
N LYS A 286 26.95 -10.04 6.58
CA LYS A 286 26.55 -9.35 7.80
C LYS A 286 26.26 -7.88 7.51
N CYS A 287 25.10 -7.41 7.99
CA CYS A 287 24.61 -6.06 7.72
C CYS A 287 24.86 -5.09 8.90
N PHE A 288 25.40 -3.92 8.59
CA PHE A 288 25.73 -2.85 9.54
C PHE A 288 25.09 -1.54 9.06
N VAL A 289 24.25 -0.90 9.87
CA VAL A 289 23.49 0.30 9.51
C VAL A 289 24.01 1.52 10.27
N PHE A 290 24.54 2.50 9.54
CA PHE A 290 25.06 3.77 10.06
C PHE A 290 24.01 4.88 9.93
N ARG A 291 23.60 5.51 11.03
CA ARG A 291 22.46 6.44 11.02
C ARG A 291 22.52 7.56 12.06
N HIS A 292 21.83 8.65 11.79
CA HIS A 292 21.59 9.73 12.77
C HIS A 292 20.44 9.38 13.73
N ASP A 293 19.24 9.22 13.16
CA ASP A 293 17.97 8.89 13.84
C ASP A 293 17.27 7.77 13.07
N ILE A 294 16.46 6.97 13.75
CA ILE A 294 15.51 6.06 13.08
C ILE A 294 14.18 6.80 12.89
N ARG A 295 13.70 6.93 11.64
CA ARG A 295 12.40 7.53 11.30
C ARG A 295 11.42 6.47 10.80
N ALA A 296 10.77 5.79 11.73
CA ALA A 296 9.91 4.64 11.52
C ALA A 296 8.51 4.91 12.11
N PHE A 297 7.75 5.79 11.45
CA PHE A 297 6.53 6.39 11.99
C PHE A 297 5.21 5.73 11.52
N GLY A 298 5.26 4.92 10.46
CA GLY A 298 4.11 4.20 9.94
C GLY A 298 3.70 3.00 10.79
N LYS A 299 2.57 2.38 10.41
CA LYS A 299 2.03 1.19 11.10
C LYS A 299 3.02 0.03 11.05
N ASN A 300 3.39 -0.50 12.22
CA ASN A 300 4.39 -1.56 12.41
C ASN A 300 5.82 -1.23 11.93
N PHE A 301 6.14 0.03 11.61
CA PHE A 301 7.45 0.37 11.06
C PHE A 301 8.56 0.25 12.09
N TYR A 302 8.33 0.72 13.31
CA TYR A 302 9.34 0.63 14.38
C TYR A 302 9.60 -0.83 14.74
N GLU A 303 8.55 -1.63 14.89
CA GLU A 303 8.64 -3.07 15.13
C GLU A 303 9.40 -3.80 14.02
N PHE A 304 9.22 -3.40 12.77
CA PHE A 304 9.99 -3.95 11.65
C PHE A 304 11.49 -3.64 11.75
N THR A 305 11.88 -2.44 12.21
CA THR A 305 13.31 -2.15 12.50
C THR A 305 13.85 -2.94 13.69
N GLN A 306 13.00 -3.25 14.68
CA GLN A 306 13.38 -4.11 15.81
C GLN A 306 13.54 -5.57 15.35
N ARG A 307 12.69 -6.02 14.41
CA ARG A 307 12.80 -7.34 13.78
C ARG A 307 14.15 -7.52 13.09
N ALA A 308 14.57 -6.55 12.28
CA ALA A 308 15.88 -6.57 11.63
C ALA A 308 17.03 -6.75 12.63
N GLN A 309 16.97 -6.06 13.79
CA GLN A 309 18.01 -6.16 14.82
C GLN A 309 17.99 -7.47 15.60
N LYS A 310 16.80 -7.92 16.03
CA LYS A 310 16.65 -9.06 16.96
C LYS A 310 16.63 -10.41 16.27
N GLU A 311 15.94 -10.53 15.14
CA GLU A 311 15.73 -11.81 14.45
C GLU A 311 16.80 -12.05 13.37
N TYR A 312 17.29 -10.98 12.72
CA TYR A 312 18.25 -11.07 11.61
C TYR A 312 19.65 -10.54 11.95
N GLY A 313 19.90 -10.18 13.21
CA GLY A 313 21.24 -9.79 13.70
C GLY A 313 21.83 -8.51 13.10
N VAL A 314 21.01 -7.66 12.47
CA VAL A 314 21.46 -6.41 11.83
C VAL A 314 21.93 -5.42 12.91
N LYS A 315 23.16 -4.92 12.79
CA LYS A 315 23.75 -4.01 13.79
C LYS A 315 23.53 -2.55 13.40
N TYR A 316 22.98 -1.74 14.31
CA TYR A 316 22.72 -0.32 14.07
C TYR A 316 23.68 0.55 14.90
N PHE A 317 24.36 1.48 14.22
CA PHE A 317 25.27 2.45 14.82
C PHE A 317 24.68 3.84 14.71
N GLN A 318 24.75 4.60 15.80
CA GLN A 318 24.36 6.00 15.78
C GLN A 318 25.56 6.87 15.46
N THR A 319 25.63 7.38 14.23
CA THR A 319 26.86 7.95 13.68
C THR A 319 26.61 9.16 12.81
N LYS A 320 27.70 9.92 12.60
CA LYS A 320 27.81 10.91 11.52
C LYS A 320 29.00 10.53 10.63
N ILE A 321 28.74 10.33 9.35
CA ILE A 321 29.77 9.92 8.39
C ILE A 321 30.60 11.13 7.97
N SER A 322 31.93 10.96 7.96
CA SER A 322 32.89 11.94 7.46
C SER A 322 33.15 11.71 5.96
N LYS A 323 33.71 10.53 5.61
CA LYS A 323 34.02 10.13 4.24
C LYS A 323 34.10 8.60 4.10
N VAL A 324 34.03 8.12 2.87
CA VAL A 324 34.28 6.74 2.45
C VAL A 324 35.49 6.70 1.52
N GLU A 325 36.44 5.80 1.80
CA GLU A 325 37.66 5.59 1.00
C GLU A 325 37.78 4.13 0.56
N GLU A 326 38.39 3.88 -0.59
CA GLU A 326 38.66 2.53 -1.10
C GLU A 326 40.13 2.18 -0.90
N ASN A 327 40.40 0.97 -0.41
CA ASN A 327 41.73 0.38 -0.45
C ASN A 327 42.03 -0.08 -1.90
N PRO A 328 43.07 0.46 -2.56
CA PRO A 328 43.35 0.17 -3.96
C PRO A 328 43.75 -1.29 -4.24
N GLU A 329 44.26 -2.02 -3.24
CA GLU A 329 44.69 -3.42 -3.39
C GLU A 329 43.52 -4.40 -3.20
N THR A 330 42.73 -4.22 -2.14
CA THR A 330 41.67 -5.17 -1.77
C THR A 330 40.29 -4.79 -2.30
N LYS A 331 40.10 -3.54 -2.74
CA LYS A 331 38.80 -2.95 -3.11
C LYS A 331 37.78 -2.93 -1.97
N ASN A 332 38.23 -3.12 -0.72
CA ASN A 332 37.42 -2.90 0.48
C ASN A 332 37.27 -1.39 0.74
N LEU A 333 36.24 -1.05 1.50
CA LEU A 333 35.82 0.32 1.76
C LEU A 333 35.98 0.65 3.24
N THR A 334 36.70 1.72 3.54
CA THR A 334 36.84 2.26 4.89
C THR A 334 35.87 3.43 5.09
N ILE A 335 35.01 3.30 6.09
CA ILE A 335 34.02 4.30 6.47
C ILE A 335 34.53 5.01 7.71
N HIS A 336 34.80 6.31 7.57
CA HIS A 336 35.23 7.16 8.67
C HIS A 336 33.99 7.82 9.30
N TYR A 337 33.77 7.62 10.59
CA TYR A 337 32.57 8.14 11.27
C TYR A 337 32.83 8.58 12.71
N GLU A 338 32.03 9.54 13.15
CA GLU A 338 31.90 9.92 14.56
C GLU A 338 30.80 9.06 15.20
N ASN A 339 31.10 8.40 16.32
CA ASN A 339 30.11 7.74 17.14
C ASN A 339 29.36 8.78 17.98
N LEU A 340 28.10 9.03 17.64
CA LEU A 340 27.29 10.06 18.30
C LEU A 340 26.90 9.69 19.73
N LYS A 341 27.21 8.48 20.20
CA LYS A 341 27.09 8.10 21.62
C LYS A 341 28.38 8.34 22.41
N THR A 342 29.54 8.52 21.81
CA THR A 342 30.78 8.71 22.60
C THR A 342 31.55 9.96 22.21
N GLY A 343 31.23 10.56 21.06
CA GLY A 343 32.00 11.63 20.45
C GLY A 343 33.34 11.15 19.84
N GLU A 344 33.62 9.85 19.89
CA GLU A 344 34.86 9.28 19.38
C GLU A 344 34.78 9.05 17.86
N PHE A 345 35.91 9.21 17.19
CA PHE A 345 36.06 8.91 15.76
C PHE A 345 36.57 7.49 15.58
N HIS A 346 35.93 6.74 14.69
CA HIS A 346 36.29 5.36 14.37
C HIS A 346 36.26 5.12 12.86
N ASP A 347 36.96 4.05 12.47
CA ASP A 347 36.98 3.53 11.11
C ASP A 347 36.31 2.15 11.09
N PHE A 348 35.52 1.89 10.04
CA PHE A 348 34.92 0.59 9.81
C PHE A 348 35.20 0.11 8.39
N GLU A 349 35.77 -1.08 8.25
CA GLU A 349 36.01 -1.72 6.96
C GLU A 349 34.81 -2.59 6.53
N ALA A 350 34.33 -2.37 5.32
CA ALA A 350 33.25 -3.11 4.66
C ALA A 350 33.68 -3.61 3.27
N ASN A 351 33.07 -4.70 2.79
CA ASN A 351 33.28 -5.19 1.42
C ASN A 351 32.34 -4.52 0.41
N LEU A 352 31.17 -4.07 0.86
CA LEU A 352 30.17 -3.35 0.08
C LEU A 352 29.55 -2.23 0.91
N VAL A 353 29.34 -1.06 0.31
CA VAL A 353 28.61 0.06 0.93
C VAL A 353 27.34 0.34 0.14
N VAL A 354 26.21 0.45 0.85
CA VAL A 354 24.90 0.79 0.27
C VAL A 354 24.49 2.18 0.79
N LEU A 355 24.38 3.14 -0.13
CA LEU A 355 24.00 4.51 0.16
C LEU A 355 22.49 4.67 0.11
N ALA A 356 21.88 5.06 1.22
CA ALA A 356 20.49 5.48 1.26
C ALA A 356 20.38 6.92 0.69
N THR A 357 20.38 7.01 -0.64
CA THR A 357 20.47 8.26 -1.41
C THR A 357 19.20 9.11 -1.32
N PRO A 358 19.25 10.40 -1.70
CA PRO A 358 18.12 11.30 -1.59
C PRO A 358 17.04 10.99 -2.62
N LEU A 359 15.79 11.13 -2.21
CA LEU A 359 14.64 11.06 -3.10
C LEU A 359 14.22 12.49 -3.45
N VAL A 360 14.31 12.83 -4.72
CA VAL A 360 14.07 14.18 -5.26
C VAL A 360 12.98 14.14 -6.34
N HIS A 361 12.45 15.31 -6.71
CA HIS A 361 11.50 15.41 -7.82
C HIS A 361 12.02 14.73 -9.11
N SER A 362 11.12 14.19 -9.93
CA SER A 362 11.52 13.55 -11.19
C SER A 362 12.15 14.55 -12.17
N SER A 363 13.05 14.06 -13.00
CA SER A 363 13.56 14.78 -14.17
C SER A 363 12.42 15.23 -15.10
N GLY A 364 12.48 16.49 -15.54
CA GLY A 364 11.41 17.12 -16.34
C GLY A 364 10.30 17.80 -15.54
N THR A 365 10.34 17.77 -14.20
CA THR A 365 9.32 18.44 -13.34
C THR A 365 9.17 19.93 -13.66
N GLN A 366 10.29 20.65 -13.84
CA GLN A 366 10.27 22.07 -14.21
C GLN A 366 9.58 22.32 -15.56
N GLN A 367 9.96 21.56 -16.59
CA GLN A 367 9.35 21.66 -17.91
C GLN A 367 7.84 21.36 -17.86
N LEU A 368 7.43 20.33 -17.11
CA LEU A 368 6.02 20.00 -16.96
C LEU A 368 5.25 21.07 -16.18
N SER A 369 5.85 21.69 -15.17
CA SER A 369 5.28 22.83 -14.44
C SER A 369 5.00 24.01 -15.37
N GLU A 370 5.92 24.33 -16.28
CA GLU A 370 5.74 25.36 -17.31
C GLU A 370 4.60 25.00 -18.28
N ILE A 371 4.56 23.75 -18.76
CA ILE A 371 3.52 23.25 -19.68
C ILE A 371 2.12 23.32 -19.04
N LEU A 372 2.00 22.98 -17.76
CA LEU A 372 0.73 22.97 -17.05
C LEU A 372 0.34 24.35 -16.51
N GLY A 373 1.32 25.24 -16.31
CA GLY A 373 1.15 26.52 -15.64
C GLY A 373 0.84 26.36 -14.15
N ILE A 374 1.59 25.49 -13.46
CA ILE A 374 1.47 25.26 -12.01
C ILE A 374 2.82 25.55 -11.33
N GLU A 375 2.77 26.08 -10.11
CA GLU A 375 3.97 26.44 -9.35
C GLU A 375 4.72 25.24 -8.77
N LEU A 376 6.03 25.39 -8.61
CA LEU A 376 6.88 24.52 -7.80
C LEU A 376 7.17 25.17 -6.43
N ASP A 377 7.48 24.36 -5.44
CA ASP A 377 7.92 24.81 -4.13
C ASP A 377 9.44 25.08 -4.08
N GLU A 378 9.95 25.48 -2.92
CA GLU A 378 11.37 25.76 -2.68
C GLU A 378 12.31 24.55 -2.91
N TYR A 379 11.76 23.34 -3.03
CA TYR A 379 12.46 22.08 -3.26
C TYR A 379 12.21 21.51 -4.66
N ASN A 380 11.60 22.29 -5.55
CA ASN A 380 11.22 21.92 -6.91
C ASN A 380 10.21 20.76 -7.02
N PHE A 381 9.45 20.47 -5.97
CA PHE A 381 8.25 19.63 -6.06
C PHE A 381 7.05 20.47 -6.48
N PHE A 382 6.00 19.83 -7.01
CA PHE A 382 4.78 20.57 -7.35
C PHE A 382 4.13 21.13 -6.08
N ARG A 383 3.79 22.42 -6.13
CA ARG A 383 3.23 23.14 -4.99
C ARG A 383 1.74 22.88 -4.87
N GLU A 384 1.32 22.42 -3.70
CA GLU A 384 -0.09 22.31 -3.33
C GLU A 384 -0.72 23.69 -3.05
N GLN A 385 -2.01 23.83 -3.35
CA GLN A 385 -2.78 25.06 -3.08
C GLN A 385 -2.97 25.30 -1.58
N ASP A 386 -3.20 24.21 -0.83
CA ASP A 386 -3.44 24.22 0.60
C ASP A 386 -2.65 23.10 1.27
N TYR A 387 -2.12 23.35 2.47
CA TYR A 387 -1.32 22.37 3.18
C TYR A 387 -2.14 21.14 3.59
N PHE A 388 -3.37 21.32 4.07
CA PHE A 388 -4.19 20.21 4.56
C PHE A 388 -4.78 19.37 3.42
N ASN A 389 -5.18 20.03 2.32
CA ASN A 389 -5.60 19.37 1.08
C ASN A 389 -4.50 19.43 0.01
N LYS A 390 -3.52 18.55 0.14
CA LYS A 390 -2.36 18.46 -0.75
C LYS A 390 -2.67 18.02 -2.19
N SER A 391 -3.86 17.48 -2.44
CA SER A 391 -4.26 16.94 -3.75
C SER A 391 -4.51 18.00 -4.82
N LYS A 392 -4.72 19.28 -4.44
CA LYS A 392 -5.02 20.36 -5.38
C LYS A 392 -3.74 21.13 -5.73
N SER A 393 -3.48 21.32 -7.02
CA SER A 393 -2.38 22.18 -7.47
C SER A 393 -2.76 23.66 -7.36
N THR A 394 -1.80 24.55 -7.61
CA THR A 394 -2.02 26.00 -7.73
C THR A 394 -2.96 26.42 -8.88
N LYS A 395 -3.36 25.50 -9.76
CA LYS A 395 -4.31 25.75 -10.85
C LYS A 395 -5.52 24.82 -10.74
N GLU A 396 -6.71 25.41 -10.80
CA GLU A 396 -7.98 24.68 -10.74
C GLU A 396 -8.09 23.65 -11.88
N GLY A 397 -8.72 22.50 -11.60
CA GLY A 397 -8.84 21.38 -12.54
C GLY A 397 -7.57 20.55 -12.72
N ILE A 398 -6.45 20.94 -12.11
CA ILE A 398 -5.20 20.17 -12.07
C ILE A 398 -4.91 19.70 -10.65
N TYR A 399 -4.70 18.40 -10.49
CA TYR A 399 -4.52 17.70 -9.22
C TYR A 399 -3.12 17.09 -9.14
N LEU A 400 -2.61 16.96 -7.91
CA LEU A 400 -1.33 16.36 -7.60
C LEU A 400 -1.56 15.04 -6.84
N CYS A 401 -0.77 14.03 -7.15
CA CYS A 401 -0.95 12.69 -6.59
C CYS A 401 0.40 12.02 -6.30
N GLY A 402 0.55 11.48 -5.09
CA GLY A 402 1.75 10.74 -4.69
C GLY A 402 3.03 11.60 -4.71
N PHE A 403 4.17 10.95 -4.89
CA PHE A 403 5.50 11.50 -4.60
C PHE A 403 5.86 12.82 -5.32
N CYS A 404 5.13 13.20 -6.37
CA CYS A 404 5.33 14.46 -7.08
C CYS A 404 5.16 15.71 -6.17
N GLN A 405 4.49 15.55 -5.03
CA GLN A 405 4.31 16.57 -3.98
C GLN A 405 5.42 16.55 -2.91
N GLY A 406 6.17 15.45 -2.81
CA GLY A 406 7.19 15.23 -1.80
C GLY A 406 7.22 13.79 -1.26
N PRO A 407 8.16 13.48 -0.35
CA PRO A 407 8.40 12.09 0.04
C PRO A 407 7.26 11.39 0.76
N MET A 408 6.85 10.24 0.22
CA MET A 408 5.77 9.37 0.72
C MET A 408 6.07 7.89 0.48
N ASP A 409 5.54 7.00 1.31
CA ASP A 409 5.61 5.57 1.05
C ASP A 409 4.47 5.06 0.14
N ILE A 410 4.51 3.78 -0.21
CA ILE A 410 3.50 3.14 -1.07
C ILE A 410 2.07 3.20 -0.46
N PRO A 411 1.82 2.81 0.81
CA PRO A 411 0.50 2.92 1.43
C PRO A 411 -0.07 4.33 1.39
N GLU A 412 0.75 5.33 1.76
CA GLU A 412 0.35 6.74 1.73
C GLU A 412 0.02 7.16 0.29
N THR A 413 0.85 6.75 -0.67
CA THR A 413 0.63 7.03 -2.09
C THR A 413 -0.66 6.42 -2.63
N VAL A 414 -0.96 5.16 -2.29
CA VAL A 414 -2.19 4.47 -2.74
C VAL A 414 -3.44 5.11 -2.12
N ALA A 415 -3.38 5.47 -0.84
CA ALA A 415 -4.45 6.18 -0.17
C ALA A 415 -4.68 7.58 -0.76
N ASP A 416 -3.61 8.34 -1.00
CA ASP A 416 -3.65 9.66 -1.65
C ASP A 416 -4.25 9.57 -3.06
N SER A 417 -3.87 8.55 -3.83
CA SER A 417 -4.39 8.30 -5.20
C SER A 417 -5.90 8.10 -5.21
N SER A 418 -6.40 7.28 -4.28
CA SER A 418 -7.84 7.06 -4.13
C SER A 418 -8.56 8.36 -3.74
N GLY A 419 -7.90 9.22 -2.95
CA GLY A 419 -8.44 10.49 -2.50
C GLY A 419 -8.48 11.54 -3.60
N VAL A 420 -7.45 11.58 -4.45
CA VAL A 420 -7.41 12.41 -5.66
C VAL A 420 -8.53 11.99 -6.61
N ALA A 421 -8.70 10.68 -6.87
CA ALA A 421 -9.78 10.17 -7.72
C ALA A 421 -11.17 10.59 -7.20
N GLY A 422 -11.43 10.46 -5.89
CA GLY A 422 -12.68 10.92 -5.27
C GLY A 422 -12.90 12.43 -5.38
N GLN A 423 -11.86 13.24 -5.23
CA GLN A 423 -11.96 14.70 -5.39
C GLN A 423 -12.17 15.13 -6.85
N VAL A 424 -11.53 14.46 -7.81
CA VAL A 424 -11.80 14.67 -9.25
C VAL A 424 -13.24 14.27 -9.57
N ALA A 425 -13.72 13.17 -9.00
CA ALA A 425 -15.10 12.71 -9.17
C ALA A 425 -16.14 13.67 -8.58
N ALA A 426 -15.82 14.36 -7.48
CA ALA A 426 -16.65 15.42 -6.94
C ALA A 426 -16.71 16.63 -7.89
N TYR A 427 -15.55 17.03 -8.43
CA TYR A 427 -15.44 18.16 -9.35
C TYR A 427 -16.15 17.92 -10.69
N LEU A 428 -16.02 16.71 -11.25
CA LEU A 428 -16.63 16.31 -12.52
C LEU A 428 -17.94 15.52 -12.36
N SER A 429 -18.61 15.65 -11.21
CA SER A 429 -19.82 14.88 -10.87
C SER A 429 -20.94 14.97 -11.92
N SER A 430 -21.08 16.13 -12.57
CA SER A 430 -22.09 16.40 -13.60
C SER A 430 -21.93 15.64 -14.92
N VAL A 431 -20.76 15.05 -15.17
CA VAL A 431 -20.40 14.38 -16.45
C VAL A 431 -19.90 12.95 -16.23
N LYS A 432 -20.23 12.37 -15.07
CA LYS A 432 -19.94 10.96 -14.77
C LYS A 432 -20.67 10.07 -15.78
N PHE A 433 -19.98 9.03 -16.24
CA PHE A 433 -20.43 8.02 -17.19
C PHE A 433 -20.64 8.48 -18.63
N ASP A 434 -20.44 9.77 -18.96
CA ASP A 434 -20.68 10.32 -20.31
C ASP A 434 -19.79 9.71 -21.41
N GLN A 435 -18.61 9.20 -21.05
CA GLN A 435 -17.60 8.68 -21.99
C GLN A 435 -17.14 7.26 -21.67
N ILE A 436 -17.79 6.59 -20.71
CA ILE A 436 -17.50 5.20 -20.37
C ILE A 436 -18.05 4.28 -21.46
N LYS A 437 -17.27 3.27 -21.80
CA LYS A 437 -17.66 2.13 -22.63
C LYS A 437 -17.91 0.92 -21.74
N GLU A 438 -18.92 0.14 -22.10
CA GLU A 438 -19.10 -1.20 -21.54
C GLU A 438 -18.00 -2.12 -22.08
N LYS A 439 -17.63 -3.13 -21.29
CA LYS A 439 -16.62 -4.12 -21.70
C LYS A 439 -17.27 -5.05 -22.73
N ASP A 440 -16.76 -5.05 -23.97
CA ASP A 440 -17.20 -5.98 -25.01
C ASP A 440 -16.74 -7.40 -24.65
N ILE A 441 -17.69 -8.33 -24.47
CA ILE A 441 -17.40 -9.75 -24.31
C ILE A 441 -17.28 -10.36 -25.71
N GLU A 442 -16.06 -10.47 -26.23
CA GLU A 442 -15.80 -10.99 -27.58
C GLU A 442 -16.11 -12.49 -27.71
N ILE A 443 -15.83 -13.27 -26.65
CA ILE A 443 -16.00 -14.72 -26.63
C ILE A 443 -17.10 -15.07 -25.61
N PRO A 444 -18.23 -15.65 -26.06
CA PRO A 444 -19.29 -16.06 -25.13
C PRO A 444 -18.82 -17.22 -24.25
N GLU A 445 -19.41 -17.33 -23.06
CA GLU A 445 -19.15 -18.42 -22.14
C GLU A 445 -19.43 -19.79 -22.79
N LEU A 446 -18.49 -20.71 -22.64
CA LEU A 446 -18.61 -22.10 -23.06
C LEU A 446 -19.72 -22.76 -22.24
N GLY A 447 -20.75 -23.29 -22.91
CA GLY A 447 -21.86 -24.01 -22.27
C GLY A 447 -21.47 -25.40 -21.78
N ILE A 448 -20.51 -25.48 -20.86
CA ILE A 448 -19.99 -26.71 -20.26
C ILE A 448 -21.07 -27.33 -19.36
N LYS A 449 -21.34 -28.62 -19.57
CA LYS A 449 -22.33 -29.39 -18.81
C LYS A 449 -21.66 -30.22 -17.72
N ASP A 450 -22.46 -30.64 -16.74
CA ASP A 450 -22.00 -31.48 -15.64
C ASP A 450 -21.51 -32.86 -16.12
N GLU A 451 -22.01 -33.36 -17.26
CA GLU A 451 -21.61 -34.65 -17.82
C GLU A 451 -20.36 -34.60 -18.72
N ASP A 452 -19.84 -33.40 -19.02
CA ASP A 452 -18.69 -33.25 -19.92
C ASP A 452 -17.41 -33.82 -19.30
N GLU A 453 -16.64 -34.59 -20.07
CA GLU A 453 -15.36 -35.14 -19.60
C GLU A 453 -14.39 -34.00 -19.22
N PRO A 454 -13.77 -34.01 -18.03
CA PRO A 454 -12.81 -32.98 -17.64
C PRO A 454 -11.58 -32.95 -18.57
N ARG A 455 -11.23 -31.76 -19.02
CA ARG A 455 -10.09 -31.42 -19.88
C ARG A 455 -9.32 -30.28 -19.24
N ILE A 456 -8.30 -30.64 -18.47
CA ILE A 456 -7.59 -29.73 -17.57
C ILE A 456 -6.32 -29.24 -18.23
N GLY A 457 -6.13 -27.91 -18.26
CA GLY A 457 -4.83 -27.30 -18.49
C GLY A 457 -4.17 -26.93 -17.17
N VAL A 458 -2.86 -27.13 -17.05
CA VAL A 458 -2.09 -26.75 -15.87
C VAL A 458 -0.93 -25.84 -16.28
N LEU A 459 -0.75 -24.73 -15.57
CA LEU A 459 0.40 -23.84 -15.72
C LEU A 459 1.16 -23.74 -14.39
N ILE A 460 2.45 -24.09 -14.39
CA ILE A 460 3.30 -24.09 -13.19
C ILE A 460 4.27 -22.91 -13.21
N CYS A 461 4.23 -22.07 -12.19
CA CYS A 461 5.04 -20.86 -12.11
C CYS A 461 6.37 -21.10 -11.41
N HIS A 462 7.47 -20.59 -11.95
CA HIS A 462 8.76 -20.51 -11.24
C HIS A 462 8.85 -19.30 -10.30
N CYS A 463 8.12 -18.23 -10.59
CA CYS A 463 8.16 -16.96 -9.85
C CYS A 463 9.59 -16.43 -9.67
N GLY A 464 10.41 -16.54 -10.71
CA GLY A 464 11.86 -16.34 -10.64
C GLY A 464 12.52 -17.39 -9.74
N ILE A 465 13.25 -16.95 -8.72
CA ILE A 465 13.85 -17.86 -7.72
C ILE A 465 12.89 -18.20 -6.57
N ASN A 466 11.73 -17.54 -6.47
CA ASN A 466 10.86 -17.71 -5.30
C ASN A 466 10.24 -19.12 -5.21
N ILE A 467 9.92 -19.74 -6.35
CA ILE A 467 9.52 -21.15 -6.43
C ILE A 467 10.67 -21.95 -7.05
N GLY A 468 11.20 -21.50 -8.19
CA GLY A 468 12.19 -22.23 -8.98
C GLY A 468 13.51 -22.57 -8.28
N LYS A 469 13.89 -21.87 -7.19
CA LYS A 469 15.08 -22.20 -6.39
C LYS A 469 14.84 -23.37 -5.43
N TYR A 470 13.61 -23.50 -4.92
CA TYR A 470 13.28 -24.43 -3.84
C TYR A 470 12.36 -25.57 -4.30
N VAL A 471 11.84 -25.51 -5.52
CA VAL A 471 11.00 -26.56 -6.13
C VAL A 471 11.54 -26.86 -7.52
N HIS A 472 11.73 -28.15 -7.84
CA HIS A 472 12.15 -28.58 -9.17
C HIS A 472 10.99 -28.52 -10.17
N VAL A 473 10.67 -27.30 -10.63
CA VAL A 473 9.50 -27.02 -11.48
C VAL A 473 9.48 -27.84 -12.79
N PRO A 474 10.59 -28.05 -13.53
CA PRO A 474 10.55 -28.88 -14.73
C PRO A 474 10.13 -30.33 -14.45
N LEU A 475 10.68 -30.94 -13.40
CA LEU A 475 10.30 -32.30 -12.96
C LEU A 475 8.84 -32.35 -12.49
N LEU A 476 8.38 -31.29 -11.82
CA LEU A 476 7.00 -31.15 -11.41
C LEU A 476 6.05 -31.09 -12.62
N ALA A 477 6.39 -30.34 -13.66
CA ALA A 477 5.60 -30.26 -14.89
C ALA A 477 5.54 -31.61 -15.63
N GLU A 478 6.65 -32.35 -15.69
CA GLU A 478 6.67 -33.71 -16.26
C GLU A 478 5.75 -34.66 -15.49
N TYR A 479 5.80 -34.64 -14.16
CA TYR A 479 4.90 -35.42 -13.31
C TYR A 479 3.43 -35.07 -13.55
N VAL A 480 3.08 -33.77 -13.58
CA VAL A 480 1.69 -33.33 -13.73
C VAL A 480 1.09 -33.76 -15.07
N ARG A 481 1.89 -33.88 -16.14
CA ARG A 481 1.43 -34.41 -17.44
C ARG A 481 0.93 -35.85 -17.38
N THR A 482 1.35 -36.64 -16.39
CA THR A 482 0.93 -38.05 -16.26
C THR A 482 -0.39 -38.21 -15.52
N LEU A 483 -0.91 -37.13 -14.92
CA LEU A 483 -2.11 -37.18 -14.09
C LEU A 483 -3.39 -37.27 -14.94
N PRO A 484 -4.44 -37.94 -14.44
CA PRO A 484 -5.70 -38.11 -15.18
C PRO A 484 -6.33 -36.77 -15.59
N ASN A 485 -6.90 -36.73 -16.79
CA ASN A 485 -7.62 -35.57 -17.37
C ASN A 485 -6.75 -34.32 -17.63
N VAL A 486 -5.44 -34.37 -17.39
CA VAL A 486 -4.51 -33.30 -17.77
C VAL A 486 -4.21 -33.40 -19.27
N ILE A 487 -4.73 -32.45 -20.05
CA ILE A 487 -4.54 -32.41 -21.52
C ILE A 487 -3.25 -31.66 -21.88
N GLN A 488 -2.92 -30.63 -21.11
CA GLN A 488 -1.74 -29.81 -21.34
C GLN A 488 -1.16 -29.34 -20.00
N CYS A 489 0.17 -29.43 -19.86
CA CYS A 489 0.90 -28.82 -18.76
C CYS A 489 2.16 -28.12 -19.26
N GLU A 490 2.29 -26.84 -18.90
CA GLU A 490 3.45 -25.99 -19.20
C GLU A 490 3.99 -25.37 -17.91
N ASP A 491 5.28 -25.11 -17.86
CA ASP A 491 5.88 -24.25 -16.85
C ASP A 491 6.23 -22.88 -17.45
N ASN A 492 6.16 -21.83 -16.62
CA ASN A 492 6.48 -20.48 -17.04
C ASN A 492 7.21 -19.72 -15.93
N LEU A 493 8.13 -18.83 -16.30
CA LEU A 493 8.92 -18.06 -15.35
C LEU A 493 8.02 -17.16 -14.47
N TYR A 494 7.02 -16.51 -15.07
CA TYR A 494 6.07 -15.64 -14.38
C TYR A 494 4.66 -15.79 -14.93
N SER A 495 3.86 -16.68 -14.33
CA SER A 495 2.50 -16.94 -14.83
C SER A 495 1.54 -15.75 -14.79
N CYS A 496 1.81 -14.72 -13.96
CA CYS A 496 0.96 -13.52 -13.87
C CYS A 496 1.29 -12.45 -14.93
N SER A 497 2.30 -12.65 -15.78
CA SER A 497 2.64 -11.70 -16.83
C SER A 497 1.58 -11.66 -17.94
N SER A 498 1.53 -10.56 -18.68
CA SER A 498 0.53 -10.33 -19.74
C SER A 498 0.68 -11.29 -20.94
N ASP A 499 1.92 -11.67 -21.28
CA ASP A 499 2.21 -12.71 -22.28
C ASP A 499 1.70 -14.08 -21.80
N SER A 500 1.91 -14.42 -20.52
CA SER A 500 1.41 -15.67 -19.94
C SER A 500 -0.11 -15.73 -19.95
N GLN A 501 -0.79 -14.61 -19.73
CA GLN A 501 -2.24 -14.58 -19.79
C GLN A 501 -2.76 -14.78 -21.22
N SER A 502 -2.08 -14.19 -22.22
CA SER A 502 -2.38 -14.46 -23.63
C SER A 502 -2.17 -15.94 -23.96
N ARG A 503 -1.10 -16.53 -23.43
CA ARG A 503 -0.82 -17.97 -23.55
C ARG A 503 -1.90 -18.82 -22.91
N ILE A 504 -2.42 -18.48 -21.72
CA ILE A 504 -3.53 -19.19 -21.08
C ILE A 504 -4.76 -19.20 -22.00
N LYS A 505 -5.12 -18.06 -22.61
CA LYS A 505 -6.24 -17.99 -23.55
C LYS A 505 -6.05 -18.89 -24.77
N GLU A 506 -4.85 -18.87 -25.36
CA GLU A 506 -4.49 -19.78 -26.45
C GLU A 506 -4.59 -21.25 -26.03
N LEU A 507 -4.10 -21.60 -24.85
CA LEU A 507 -4.16 -22.97 -24.34
C LEU A 507 -5.60 -23.44 -24.17
N ILE A 508 -6.48 -22.60 -23.62
CA ILE A 508 -7.90 -22.90 -23.43
C ILE A 508 -8.56 -23.16 -24.79
N ILE A 509 -8.37 -22.25 -25.75
CA ILE A 509 -9.02 -22.32 -27.06
C ILE A 509 -8.46 -23.48 -27.90
N ASN A 510 -7.14 -23.58 -28.05
CA ASN A 510 -6.50 -24.54 -28.95
C ASN A 510 -6.67 -25.99 -28.49
N ASN A 511 -6.64 -26.22 -27.18
CA ASN A 511 -6.75 -27.58 -26.61
C ASN A 511 -8.18 -27.92 -26.16
N LYS A 512 -9.15 -27.01 -26.36
CA LYS A 512 -10.54 -27.15 -25.91
C LYS A 512 -10.61 -27.54 -24.44
N LEU A 513 -9.94 -26.76 -23.60
CA LEU A 513 -9.91 -27.00 -22.16
C LEU A 513 -11.23 -26.53 -21.55
N ASN A 514 -11.74 -27.28 -20.58
CA ASN A 514 -12.94 -26.92 -19.83
C ASN A 514 -12.66 -26.70 -18.33
N ARG A 515 -11.41 -26.84 -17.90
CA ARG A 515 -10.90 -26.52 -16.56
C ARG A 515 -9.48 -25.97 -16.70
N PHE A 516 -9.09 -25.05 -15.83
CA PHE A 516 -7.73 -24.51 -15.85
C PHE A 516 -7.16 -24.38 -14.44
N ILE A 517 -5.89 -24.75 -14.27
CA ILE A 517 -5.19 -24.71 -12.99
C ILE A 517 -3.91 -23.88 -13.13
N VAL A 518 -3.66 -23.00 -12.18
CA VAL A 518 -2.36 -22.33 -12.05
C VAL A 518 -1.72 -22.70 -10.72
N ALA A 519 -0.58 -23.37 -10.76
CA ALA A 519 0.23 -23.67 -9.59
C ALA A 519 1.29 -22.57 -9.40
N SER A 520 1.05 -21.67 -8.45
CA SER A 520 1.91 -20.51 -8.22
C SER A 520 1.87 -20.00 -6.76
N CYS A 521 1.43 -18.76 -6.57
CA CYS A 521 1.35 -18.05 -5.31
C CYS A 521 -0.01 -18.21 -4.62
N THR A 522 -0.32 -17.32 -3.68
CA THR A 522 -1.60 -17.35 -2.96
C THR A 522 -2.80 -16.93 -3.84
N PRO A 523 -3.96 -17.64 -3.74
CA PRO A 523 -5.20 -17.22 -4.39
C PRO A 523 -5.66 -15.82 -3.99
N ARG A 524 -5.29 -15.37 -2.78
CA ARG A 524 -5.65 -14.05 -2.27
C ARG A 524 -5.13 -12.89 -3.12
N THR A 525 -4.11 -13.12 -3.95
CA THR A 525 -3.48 -12.06 -4.76
C THR A 525 -3.84 -12.15 -6.23
N HIS A 526 -3.81 -13.34 -6.84
CA HIS A 526 -3.88 -13.48 -8.29
C HIS A 526 -5.06 -14.32 -8.81
N GLU A 527 -5.89 -14.91 -7.95
CA GLU A 527 -7.01 -15.74 -8.41
C GLU A 527 -7.96 -14.96 -9.34
N ALA A 528 -8.37 -13.75 -8.93
CA ALA A 528 -9.24 -12.90 -9.73
C ALA A 528 -8.65 -12.56 -11.12
N LEU A 529 -7.33 -12.35 -11.22
CA LEU A 529 -6.63 -12.09 -12.48
C LEU A 529 -6.72 -13.29 -13.44
N PHE A 530 -6.50 -14.49 -12.91
CA PHE A 530 -6.56 -15.71 -13.70
C PHE A 530 -7.99 -16.10 -14.06
N GLN A 531 -8.94 -15.85 -13.16
CA GLN A 531 -10.38 -15.99 -13.41
C GLN A 531 -10.83 -15.10 -14.57
N GLU A 532 -10.49 -13.81 -14.54
CA GLU A 532 -10.80 -12.88 -15.64
C GLU A 532 -10.15 -13.32 -16.95
N THR A 533 -8.90 -13.81 -16.89
CA THR A 533 -8.21 -14.35 -18.08
C THR A 533 -8.91 -15.59 -18.65
N CYS A 534 -9.46 -16.46 -17.79
CA CYS A 534 -10.25 -17.61 -18.21
C CYS A 534 -11.59 -17.17 -18.83
N GLU A 535 -12.27 -16.20 -18.22
CA GLU A 535 -13.53 -15.64 -18.73
C GLU A 535 -13.35 -15.01 -20.11
N GLU A 536 -12.24 -14.29 -20.35
CA GLU A 536 -11.87 -13.75 -21.66
C GLU A 536 -11.67 -14.83 -22.74
N ALA A 537 -11.38 -16.07 -22.36
CA ALA A 537 -11.30 -17.22 -23.26
C ALA A 537 -12.62 -18.02 -23.35
N GLY A 538 -13.70 -17.53 -22.74
CA GLY A 538 -15.00 -18.18 -22.64
C GLY A 538 -15.11 -19.22 -21.53
N LEU A 539 -14.10 -19.41 -20.68
CA LEU A 539 -14.16 -20.37 -19.57
C LEU A 539 -14.76 -19.72 -18.32
N ASN A 540 -15.85 -20.28 -17.79
CA ASN A 540 -16.46 -19.81 -16.54
C ASN A 540 -15.43 -19.70 -15.41
N LYS A 541 -15.39 -18.58 -14.68
CA LYS A 541 -14.37 -18.34 -13.65
C LYS A 541 -14.31 -19.36 -12.51
N TYR A 542 -15.41 -20.07 -12.25
CA TYR A 542 -15.47 -21.09 -11.20
C TYR A 542 -14.94 -22.45 -11.66
N LEU A 543 -14.58 -22.58 -12.94
CA LEU A 543 -13.88 -23.72 -13.52
C LEU A 543 -12.34 -23.55 -13.50
N PHE A 544 -11.88 -22.50 -12.81
CA PHE A 544 -10.48 -22.24 -12.50
C PHE A 544 -10.16 -22.65 -11.06
N GLU A 545 -8.96 -23.21 -10.83
CA GLU A 545 -8.42 -23.49 -9.50
C GLU A 545 -6.97 -22.98 -9.38
N MET A 546 -6.62 -22.39 -8.24
CA MET A 546 -5.27 -21.93 -7.97
C MET A 546 -4.60 -22.77 -6.89
N VAL A 547 -3.37 -23.23 -7.16
CA VAL A 547 -2.59 -24.06 -6.23
C VAL A 547 -1.43 -23.26 -5.67
N ASN A 548 -1.39 -23.11 -4.35
CA ASN A 548 -0.35 -22.33 -3.68
C ASN A 548 0.89 -23.18 -3.40
N ILE A 549 1.85 -23.15 -4.32
CA ILE A 549 3.14 -23.85 -4.20
C ILE A 549 4.28 -22.88 -3.79
N ARG A 550 3.95 -21.64 -3.41
CA ARG A 550 4.93 -20.64 -2.96
C ARG A 550 4.85 -20.40 -1.46
N ASP A 551 3.85 -19.63 -1.04
CA ASP A 551 3.67 -19.20 0.35
C ASP A 551 3.43 -20.39 1.29
N GLN A 552 2.86 -21.48 0.78
CA GLN A 552 2.58 -22.71 1.52
C GLN A 552 3.56 -23.85 1.21
N CYS A 553 4.57 -23.64 0.37
CA CYS A 553 5.52 -24.68 0.00
C CYS A 553 6.93 -24.13 -0.15
N SER A 554 7.29 -23.51 -1.27
CA SER A 554 8.68 -23.09 -1.53
C SER A 554 9.28 -22.17 -0.46
N TRP A 555 8.55 -21.17 0.04
CA TRP A 555 9.06 -20.19 1.00
C TRP A 555 9.19 -20.72 2.43
N VAL A 556 8.46 -21.77 2.78
CA VAL A 556 8.48 -22.34 4.15
C VAL A 556 9.37 -23.57 4.25
N HIS A 557 9.89 -24.04 3.11
CA HIS A 557 10.72 -25.24 2.99
C HIS A 557 12.03 -24.93 2.23
N MET A 558 12.61 -23.75 2.48
CA MET A 558 13.78 -23.26 1.75
C MET A 558 15.02 -24.15 1.91
N ASP A 559 15.08 -24.92 3.01
CA ASP A 559 16.22 -25.77 3.35
C ASP A 559 16.07 -27.21 2.82
N ASP A 560 14.92 -27.57 2.22
CA ASP A 560 14.63 -28.93 1.74
C ASP A 560 13.85 -28.91 0.41
N ALA A 561 14.58 -28.74 -0.68
CA ALA A 561 14.01 -28.64 -2.02
C ALA A 561 13.34 -29.94 -2.52
N GLU A 562 13.80 -31.10 -2.04
CA GLU A 562 13.22 -32.39 -2.40
C GLU A 562 11.85 -32.56 -1.75
N ALA A 563 11.75 -32.32 -0.44
CA ALA A 563 10.47 -32.35 0.27
C ALA A 563 9.50 -31.26 -0.24
N ALA A 564 10.01 -30.08 -0.57
CA ALA A 564 9.20 -29.03 -1.19
C ALA A 564 8.64 -29.47 -2.54
N THR A 565 9.47 -30.08 -3.39
CA THR A 565 9.03 -30.61 -4.70
C THR A 565 7.97 -31.71 -4.54
N GLN A 566 8.16 -32.62 -3.59
CA GLN A 566 7.19 -33.68 -3.31
C GLN A 566 5.86 -33.10 -2.80
N LYS A 567 5.90 -32.15 -1.86
CA LYS A 567 4.71 -31.44 -1.40
C LYS A 567 3.99 -30.72 -2.54
N ALA A 568 4.72 -30.10 -3.47
CA ALA A 568 4.13 -29.43 -4.62
C ALA A 568 3.40 -30.42 -5.55
N LYS A 569 3.93 -31.63 -5.76
CA LYS A 569 3.23 -32.71 -6.49
C LYS A 569 1.90 -33.03 -5.84
N ASP A 570 1.90 -33.24 -4.52
CA ASP A 570 0.70 -33.59 -3.76
C ASP A 570 -0.36 -32.48 -3.85
N LEU A 571 0.05 -31.22 -3.65
CA LEU A 571 -0.86 -30.07 -3.75
C LEU A 571 -1.52 -29.96 -5.13
N ILE A 572 -0.76 -30.15 -6.21
CA ILE A 572 -1.31 -30.10 -7.58
C ILE A 572 -2.21 -31.31 -7.85
N ARG A 573 -1.82 -32.51 -7.39
CA ARG A 573 -2.64 -33.72 -7.53
C ARG A 573 -4.01 -33.57 -6.85
N MET A 574 -4.03 -33.04 -5.62
CA MET A 574 -5.26 -32.72 -4.89
C MET A 574 -6.13 -31.72 -5.66
N ALA A 575 -5.53 -30.66 -6.20
CA ALA A 575 -6.25 -29.65 -6.96
C ALA A 575 -6.83 -30.19 -8.28
N ILE A 576 -6.11 -31.07 -8.97
CA ILE A 576 -6.62 -31.78 -10.16
C ILE A 576 -7.82 -32.64 -9.79
N ALA A 577 -7.75 -33.39 -8.68
CA ALA A 577 -8.88 -34.19 -8.21
C ALA A 577 -10.13 -33.34 -7.97
N LYS A 578 -9.97 -32.18 -7.32
CA LYS A 578 -11.05 -31.19 -7.13
C LYS A 578 -11.56 -30.61 -8.47
N ALA A 579 -10.65 -30.21 -9.36
CA ALA A 579 -10.97 -29.54 -10.61
C ALA A 579 -11.87 -30.38 -11.53
N ARG A 580 -11.72 -31.70 -11.48
CA ARG A 580 -12.58 -32.66 -12.21
C ARG A 580 -14.05 -32.58 -11.81
N LEU A 581 -14.34 -32.08 -10.61
CA LEU A 581 -15.68 -31.98 -10.02
C LEU A 581 -16.21 -30.54 -9.94
N LEU A 582 -15.41 -29.55 -10.39
CA LEU A 582 -15.87 -28.16 -10.44
C LEU A 582 -17.03 -28.00 -11.44
N LYS A 583 -17.92 -27.06 -11.14
CA LYS A 583 -19.11 -26.76 -11.95
C LYS A 583 -19.17 -25.26 -12.24
N PRO A 584 -19.71 -24.85 -13.40
CA PRO A 584 -19.90 -23.44 -13.69
C PRO A 584 -20.91 -22.85 -12.70
N LEU A 585 -20.57 -21.71 -12.08
CA LEU A 585 -21.48 -21.00 -11.17
C LEU A 585 -21.90 -19.66 -11.78
N LYS A 586 -23.05 -19.16 -11.33
CA LYS A 586 -23.61 -17.86 -11.72
C LYS A 586 -23.52 -16.89 -10.56
N GLU A 587 -23.18 -15.65 -10.89
CA GLU A 587 -23.25 -14.52 -9.96
C GLU A 587 -24.61 -13.85 -10.03
N GLU A 588 -25.04 -13.26 -8.92
CA GLU A 588 -26.26 -12.47 -8.87
C GLU A 588 -25.92 -10.98 -8.84
N LEU A 589 -26.76 -10.17 -9.49
CA LEU A 589 -26.66 -8.71 -9.45
C LEU A 589 -27.48 -8.16 -8.29
N LEU A 590 -26.83 -7.39 -7.41
CA LEU A 590 -27.46 -6.74 -6.26
C LEU A 590 -27.42 -5.23 -6.42
N LYS A 591 -28.58 -4.60 -6.22
CA LYS A 591 -28.70 -3.14 -6.20
C LYS A 591 -28.03 -2.55 -4.97
N ILE A 592 -27.42 -1.38 -5.13
CA ILE A 592 -26.68 -0.68 -4.09
C ILE A 592 -27.52 0.51 -3.61
N THR A 593 -27.68 0.63 -2.29
CA THR A 593 -28.26 1.81 -1.67
C THR A 593 -27.27 2.98 -1.79
N PRO A 594 -27.61 4.12 -2.41
CA PRO A 594 -26.67 5.21 -2.68
C PRO A 594 -26.44 6.11 -1.45
N THR A 595 -26.15 5.51 -0.30
CA THR A 595 -25.96 6.20 0.98
C THR A 595 -24.69 5.74 1.68
N ALA A 596 -24.00 6.66 2.35
CA ALA A 596 -22.81 6.36 3.15
C ALA A 596 -23.06 6.60 4.64
N LEU A 597 -22.44 5.77 5.48
CA LEU A 597 -22.37 5.97 6.93
C LEU A 597 -20.93 6.20 7.36
N ILE A 598 -20.68 7.29 8.08
CA ILE A 598 -19.40 7.64 8.68
C ILE A 598 -19.50 7.46 10.19
N ILE A 599 -18.61 6.65 10.77
CA ILE A 599 -18.59 6.34 12.20
C ILE A 599 -17.47 7.15 12.85
N GLY A 600 -17.82 8.26 13.52
CA GLY A 600 -16.91 9.22 14.12
C GLY A 600 -16.89 10.56 13.37
N GLY A 601 -17.15 11.65 14.07
CA GLY A 601 -17.23 13.03 13.59
C GLY A 601 -15.95 13.84 13.81
N GLY A 602 -14.79 13.19 13.91
CA GLY A 602 -13.48 13.86 13.86
C GLY A 602 -13.12 14.36 12.46
N ILE A 603 -11.97 15.01 12.31
CA ILE A 603 -11.52 15.54 11.00
C ILE A 603 -11.46 14.49 9.89
N ALA A 604 -11.14 13.24 10.23
CA ALA A 604 -11.18 12.12 9.29
C ALA A 604 -12.60 11.89 8.75
N GLY A 605 -13.56 11.74 9.67
CA GLY A 605 -14.95 11.48 9.30
C GLY A 605 -15.59 12.65 8.56
N MET A 606 -15.36 13.88 9.00
CA MET A 606 -15.86 15.08 8.32
C MET A 606 -15.29 15.21 6.90
N SER A 607 -13.98 14.98 6.71
CA SER A 607 -13.36 15.04 5.38
C SER A 607 -13.91 13.98 4.44
N ALA A 608 -14.08 12.74 4.94
CA ALA A 608 -14.68 11.66 4.16
C ALA A 608 -16.14 11.98 3.79
N ALA A 609 -16.91 12.52 4.74
CA ALA A 609 -18.30 12.90 4.53
C ALA A 609 -18.45 13.99 3.46
N LEU A 610 -17.63 15.05 3.55
CA LEU A 610 -17.63 16.13 2.56
C LEU A 610 -17.30 15.62 1.16
N ASN A 611 -16.32 14.73 1.03
CA ASN A 611 -15.93 14.19 -0.27
C ASN A 611 -17.07 13.39 -0.92
N ILE A 612 -17.72 12.49 -0.16
CA ILE A 612 -18.86 11.69 -0.65
C ILE A 612 -20.07 12.58 -0.96
N ALA A 613 -20.41 13.50 -0.06
CA ALA A 613 -21.54 14.41 -0.20
C ALA A 613 -21.41 15.36 -1.39
N ASN A 614 -20.19 15.84 -1.67
CA ASN A 614 -19.89 16.69 -2.83
C ASN A 614 -19.99 15.94 -4.17
N GLN A 615 -20.00 14.61 -4.15
CA GLN A 615 -20.31 13.79 -5.33
C GLN A 615 -21.82 13.58 -5.52
N GLY A 616 -22.66 14.06 -4.60
CA GLY A 616 -24.12 13.96 -4.67
C GLY A 616 -24.74 12.80 -3.88
N PHE A 617 -23.95 12.06 -3.07
CA PHE A 617 -24.47 10.95 -2.28
C PHE A 617 -24.88 11.38 -0.87
N LYS A 618 -26.03 10.90 -0.41
CA LYS A 618 -26.50 11.17 0.95
C LYS A 618 -25.59 10.48 1.96
N THR A 619 -25.11 11.24 2.95
CA THR A 619 -24.10 10.79 3.89
C THR A 619 -24.54 11.05 5.32
N TYR A 620 -24.40 10.05 6.19
CA TYR A 620 -24.71 10.14 7.60
C TYR A 620 -23.44 10.14 8.44
N ILE A 621 -23.31 11.05 9.40
CA ILE A 621 -22.23 11.03 10.39
C ILE A 621 -22.82 10.63 11.74
N VAL A 622 -22.27 9.60 12.38
CA VAL A 622 -22.62 9.22 13.76
C VAL A 622 -21.45 9.60 14.67
N GLU A 623 -21.69 10.54 15.57
CA GLU A 623 -20.74 11.02 16.57
C GLU A 623 -21.26 10.71 17.97
N LYS A 624 -20.40 10.09 18.79
CA LYS A 624 -20.72 9.68 20.15
C LYS A 624 -20.78 10.86 21.11
N GLU A 625 -20.01 11.92 20.84
CA GLU A 625 -19.97 13.13 21.65
C GLU A 625 -21.07 14.11 21.22
N SER A 626 -21.26 15.16 22.02
CA SER A 626 -22.25 16.22 21.75
C SER A 626 -21.81 17.24 20.69
N VAL A 627 -20.56 17.14 20.21
CA VAL A 627 -19.95 18.07 19.25
C VAL A 627 -19.06 17.30 18.27
N LEU A 628 -18.89 17.85 17.06
CA LEU A 628 -17.94 17.36 16.08
C LEU A 628 -16.49 17.80 16.42
N GLY A 629 -15.51 17.23 15.74
CA GLY A 629 -14.11 17.67 15.76
C GLY A 629 -13.11 16.69 16.36
N GLY A 630 -13.56 15.79 17.24
CA GLY A 630 -12.69 14.81 17.89
C GLY A 630 -11.49 15.47 18.59
N ASN A 631 -10.28 14.94 18.39
CA ASN A 631 -9.08 15.45 19.06
C ASN A 631 -8.71 16.90 18.68
N LEU A 632 -9.18 17.43 17.55
CA LEU A 632 -8.90 18.83 17.18
C LEU A 632 -9.52 19.82 18.18
N ASN A 633 -10.58 19.45 18.89
CA ASN A 633 -11.17 20.28 19.95
C ASN A 633 -10.17 20.63 21.05
N TYR A 634 -9.16 19.79 21.27
CA TYR A 634 -8.20 19.93 22.36
C TYR A 634 -6.86 20.52 21.93
N LEU A 635 -6.65 20.78 20.64
CA LEU A 635 -5.41 21.36 20.13
C LEU A 635 -5.50 22.89 20.09
N ASN A 636 -4.36 23.55 20.31
CA ASN A 636 -4.21 25.00 20.16
C ASN A 636 -3.88 25.37 18.72
N GLU A 637 -2.69 24.97 18.26
CA GLU A 637 -2.20 25.22 16.89
C GLU A 637 -1.81 23.91 16.18
N LEU A 638 -1.81 23.91 14.85
CA LEU A 638 -1.49 22.75 14.02
C LEU A 638 -0.09 22.87 13.39
N TYR A 639 0.81 21.95 13.74
CA TYR A 639 2.14 21.89 13.13
C TYR A 639 2.08 21.32 11.70
N PRO A 640 3.06 21.63 10.83
CA PRO A 640 4.19 22.55 11.01
C PRO A 640 3.86 24.01 10.62
N ILE A 641 2.65 24.29 10.15
CA ILE A 641 2.27 25.61 9.63
C ILE A 641 1.77 26.60 10.70
N GLU A 642 1.57 26.14 11.93
CA GLU A 642 1.11 26.94 13.08
C GLU A 642 -0.24 27.62 12.85
N HIS A 643 -1.13 26.96 12.10
CA HIS A 643 -2.49 27.43 11.91
C HIS A 643 -3.33 27.15 13.17
N ASP A 644 -4.21 28.08 13.55
CA ASP A 644 -5.12 27.88 14.68
C ASP A 644 -6.03 26.65 14.42
N ALA A 645 -6.09 25.76 15.40
CA ALA A 645 -6.83 24.51 15.28
C ALA A 645 -8.35 24.74 15.36
N SER A 646 -8.80 25.71 16.14
CA SER A 646 -10.21 26.05 16.31
C SER A 646 -10.77 26.70 15.05
N ASP A 647 -10.03 27.61 14.43
CA ASP A 647 -10.40 28.24 13.17
C ASP A 647 -10.53 27.22 12.04
N PHE A 648 -9.56 26.31 11.92
CA PHE A 648 -9.61 25.23 10.94
C PHE A 648 -10.81 24.30 11.17
N LEU A 649 -11.06 23.95 12.44
CA LEU A 649 -12.17 23.08 12.82
C LEU A 649 -13.53 23.74 12.56
N ASN A 650 -13.72 24.98 13.00
CA ASN A 650 -14.98 25.71 12.85
C ASN A 650 -15.36 25.89 11.37
N ARG A 651 -14.40 26.24 10.51
CA ARG A 651 -14.62 26.31 9.05
C ARG A 651 -15.08 24.96 8.47
N THR A 652 -14.49 23.87 8.96
CA THR A 652 -14.86 22.51 8.51
C THR A 652 -16.28 22.15 8.98
N ILE A 653 -16.62 22.43 10.24
CA ILE A 653 -17.95 22.19 10.80
C ILE A 653 -19.01 23.02 10.04
N GLU A 654 -18.74 24.31 9.79
CA GLU A 654 -19.65 25.14 8.99
C GLU A 654 -19.89 24.56 7.59
N THR A 655 -18.86 23.97 6.97
CA THR A 655 -18.98 23.34 5.65
C THR A 655 -19.84 22.07 5.73
N ILE A 656 -19.75 21.30 6.82
CA ILE A 656 -20.61 20.15 7.09
C ILE A 656 -22.07 20.59 7.27
N GLU A 657 -22.32 21.58 8.12
CA GLU A 657 -23.67 22.05 8.46
C GLU A 657 -24.39 22.69 7.27
N LYS A 658 -23.65 23.34 6.37
CA LYS A 658 -24.19 23.93 5.13
C LYS A 658 -24.48 22.90 4.02
N ASN A 659 -24.00 21.66 4.15
CA ASN A 659 -24.15 20.65 3.10
C ASN A 659 -25.43 19.83 3.28
N GLU A 660 -26.40 20.03 2.39
CA GLU A 660 -27.72 19.38 2.44
C GLU A 660 -27.68 17.84 2.29
N ASN A 661 -26.59 17.29 1.73
CA ASN A 661 -26.41 15.86 1.59
C ASN A 661 -25.86 15.20 2.86
N ILE A 662 -25.47 15.97 3.87
CA ILE A 662 -24.90 15.46 5.13
C ILE A 662 -25.93 15.59 6.26
N GLN A 663 -26.15 14.48 6.96
CA GLN A 663 -26.94 14.46 8.19
C GLN A 663 -26.10 13.94 9.35
N THR A 664 -25.98 14.73 10.41
CA THR A 664 -25.18 14.39 11.60
C THR A 664 -26.09 13.94 12.75
N PHE A 665 -25.72 12.83 13.38
CA PHE A 665 -26.29 12.33 14.62
C PHE A 665 -25.27 12.51 15.75
N LEU A 666 -25.52 13.47 16.64
CA LEU A 666 -24.69 13.74 17.83
C LEU A 666 -25.23 12.96 19.03
N ASN A 667 -24.36 12.69 20.02
CA ASN A 667 -24.69 11.83 21.17
C ASN A 667 -25.30 10.49 20.73
N ALA A 668 -24.78 9.93 19.63
CA ALA A 668 -25.34 8.77 18.98
C ALA A 668 -24.29 7.66 18.85
N LYS A 669 -24.76 6.41 18.97
CA LYS A 669 -23.91 5.24 18.79
C LYS A 669 -24.60 4.19 17.94
N ILE A 670 -23.80 3.34 17.33
CA ILE A 670 -24.34 2.21 16.56
C ILE A 670 -24.68 1.08 17.53
N LYS A 671 -25.91 0.61 17.46
CA LYS A 671 -26.41 -0.49 18.28
C LYS A 671 -26.31 -1.83 17.57
N LYS A 672 -26.56 -1.82 16.26
CA LYS A 672 -26.55 -3.03 15.42
C LYS A 672 -26.27 -2.67 13.98
N ALA A 673 -25.48 -3.49 13.30
CA ALA A 673 -25.33 -3.47 11.85
C ALA A 673 -25.65 -4.87 11.31
N LYS A 674 -26.55 -4.94 10.34
CA LYS A 674 -26.89 -6.17 9.61
C LYS A 674 -26.84 -5.91 8.11
N GLY A 675 -26.76 -6.97 7.32
CA GLY A 675 -26.74 -6.90 5.85
C GLY A 675 -25.35 -7.12 5.27
N TYR A 676 -25.16 -6.67 4.04
CA TYR A 676 -23.97 -6.88 3.22
C TYR A 676 -23.69 -5.63 2.39
N VAL A 677 -22.56 -5.62 1.69
CA VAL A 677 -22.14 -4.52 0.81
C VAL A 677 -23.30 -4.01 -0.07
N GLY A 678 -23.54 -2.70 -0.03
CA GLY A 678 -24.63 -2.06 -0.75
C GLY A 678 -26.00 -2.09 -0.06
N ASN A 679 -26.22 -2.96 0.93
CA ASN A 679 -27.52 -3.15 1.59
C ASN A 679 -27.37 -3.43 3.09
N TYR A 680 -26.73 -2.51 3.82
CA TYR A 680 -26.68 -2.54 5.27
C TYR A 680 -27.92 -1.90 5.88
N ILE A 681 -28.44 -2.50 6.94
CA ILE A 681 -29.41 -1.89 7.85
C ILE A 681 -28.68 -1.62 9.16
N VAL A 682 -28.51 -0.35 9.49
CA VAL A 682 -27.78 0.10 10.67
C VAL A 682 -28.74 0.78 11.64
N SER A 683 -28.82 0.25 12.86
CA SER A 683 -29.61 0.84 13.95
C SER A 683 -28.74 1.83 14.73
N VAL A 684 -29.08 3.11 14.66
CA VAL A 684 -28.43 4.21 15.38
C VAL A 684 -29.28 4.56 16.60
N GLU A 685 -28.68 4.57 17.79
CA GLU A 685 -29.30 4.96 19.05
C GLU A 685 -28.87 6.38 19.42
N GLU A 686 -29.81 7.33 19.41
CA GLU A 686 -29.61 8.71 19.82
C GLU A 686 -29.83 8.90 21.34
N SER A 687 -29.38 10.04 21.88
CA SER A 687 -29.69 10.45 23.24
C SER A 687 -31.22 10.38 23.52
N LYS A 688 -31.59 9.81 24.68
CA LYS A 688 -32.97 9.42 25.10
C LYS A 688 -33.51 8.08 24.58
N GLY A 689 -32.68 7.25 23.93
CA GLY A 689 -33.04 5.88 23.54
C GLY A 689 -33.90 5.78 22.27
N LYS A 690 -34.02 6.87 21.50
CA LYS A 690 -34.62 6.86 20.17
C LYS A 690 -33.70 6.06 19.24
N ILE A 691 -34.26 5.02 18.62
CA ILE A 691 -33.55 4.17 17.65
C ILE A 691 -34.06 4.51 16.26
N GLN A 692 -33.14 4.82 15.35
CA GLN A 692 -33.41 5.01 13.93
C GLN A 692 -32.71 3.94 13.12
N GLU A 693 -33.44 3.31 12.20
CA GLU A 693 -32.86 2.38 11.24
C GLU A 693 -32.52 3.12 9.95
N LEU A 694 -31.28 2.96 9.49
CA LEU A 694 -30.76 3.57 8.28
C LEU A 694 -30.37 2.49 7.28
N SER A 695 -30.83 2.63 6.04
CA SER A 695 -30.34 1.84 4.90
C SER A 695 -29.07 2.48 4.36
N ILE A 696 -27.97 1.72 4.36
CA ILE A 696 -26.61 2.17 4.10
C ILE A 696 -25.99 1.31 3.00
N GLY A 697 -25.40 1.95 1.98
CA GLY A 697 -24.60 1.26 0.96
C GLY A 697 -23.20 0.92 1.42
N THR A 698 -22.49 1.92 1.95
CA THR A 698 -21.09 1.79 2.39
C THR A 698 -20.86 2.39 3.78
N ILE A 699 -19.94 1.82 4.54
CA ILE A 699 -19.60 2.27 5.90
C ILE A 699 -18.12 2.70 5.94
N ILE A 700 -17.81 3.83 6.56
CA ILE A 700 -16.44 4.28 6.83
C ILE A 700 -16.23 4.40 8.33
N VAL A 701 -15.22 3.70 8.85
CA VAL A 701 -14.81 3.72 10.26
C VAL A 701 -13.76 4.82 10.46
N ALA A 702 -14.09 5.83 11.27
CA ALA A 702 -13.29 7.03 11.53
C ALA A 702 -13.26 7.40 13.03
N THR A 703 -13.28 6.40 13.90
CA THR A 703 -13.42 6.53 15.37
C THR A 703 -12.24 7.18 16.11
N GLY A 704 -11.17 7.53 15.39
CA GLY A 704 -10.00 8.19 15.94
C GLY A 704 -9.19 7.34 16.93
N GLY A 705 -8.46 8.02 17.82
CA GLY A 705 -7.71 7.43 18.92
C GLY A 705 -7.64 8.42 20.08
N LYS A 706 -7.15 7.99 21.24
CA LYS A 706 -7.07 8.82 22.46
C LYS A 706 -5.65 8.91 23.00
N GLU A 707 -5.39 9.93 23.80
CA GLU A 707 -4.11 10.06 24.51
C GLU A 707 -3.98 8.96 25.58
N TYR A 708 -2.81 8.33 25.65
CA TYR A 708 -2.45 7.47 26.78
C TYR A 708 -2.16 8.32 28.02
N LYS A 709 -2.93 8.11 29.09
CA LYS A 709 -2.65 8.69 30.41
C LYS A 709 -1.80 7.71 31.24
N PRO A 710 -0.53 8.02 31.53
CA PRO A 710 0.32 7.14 32.32
C PRO A 710 -0.23 6.97 33.74
N LYS A 711 0.01 5.82 34.37
CA LYS A 711 -0.29 5.59 35.79
C LYS A 711 1.02 5.57 36.57
N ASP A 712 1.23 6.54 37.44
CA ASP A 712 2.41 6.69 38.32
C ASP A 712 3.78 6.78 37.62
N LEU A 713 3.81 6.82 36.29
CA LEU A 713 5.04 6.94 35.49
C LEU A 713 5.49 8.41 35.45
N PHE A 714 6.78 8.67 35.67
CA PHE A 714 7.37 10.01 35.72
C PHE A 714 6.67 10.98 36.67
N GLN A 715 6.11 10.49 37.79
CA GLN A 715 5.34 11.28 38.78
C GLN A 715 4.01 11.84 38.26
N TYR A 716 3.46 11.34 37.15
CA TYR A 716 2.14 11.75 36.69
C TYR A 716 1.03 11.18 37.61
N LYS A 717 0.49 12.03 38.48
CA LYS A 717 -0.56 11.73 39.46
C LYS A 717 -1.40 12.98 39.73
N LYS A 718 -2.63 12.81 40.23
CA LYS A 718 -3.56 13.92 40.50
C LYS A 718 -3.02 14.94 41.50
N GLU A 719 -2.14 14.53 42.43
CA GLU A 719 -1.57 15.42 43.45
C GLU A 719 -0.39 16.28 42.97
N ASN A 720 0.12 16.00 41.77
CA ASN A 720 1.28 16.65 41.16
C ASN A 720 0.80 17.52 40.00
N LYS A 721 0.67 18.83 40.24
CA LYS A 721 0.08 19.75 39.26
C LYS A 721 1.06 20.16 38.17
N ASN A 722 2.36 20.02 38.42
CA ASN A 722 3.43 20.40 37.51
C ASN A 722 4.00 19.20 36.73
N VAL A 723 3.25 18.11 36.62
CA VAL A 723 3.54 17.00 35.71
C VAL A 723 2.30 16.80 34.84
N ILE A 724 2.39 17.24 33.59
CA ILE A 724 1.27 17.24 32.64
C ILE A 724 1.65 16.50 31.37
N THR A 725 0.64 16.11 30.61
CA THR A 725 0.77 15.54 29.26
C THR A 725 0.82 16.63 28.20
N GLN A 726 1.24 16.29 26.98
CA GLN A 726 1.21 17.23 25.87
C GLN A 726 -0.21 17.75 25.57
N LEU A 727 -1.24 16.90 25.61
CA LEU A 727 -2.60 17.35 25.33
C LEU A 727 -3.14 18.28 26.42
N GLU A 728 -2.77 18.07 27.69
CA GLU A 728 -3.09 19.01 28.77
C GLU A 728 -2.39 20.35 28.59
N LEU A 729 -1.14 20.34 28.10
CA LEU A 729 -0.45 21.58 27.75
C LEU A 729 -1.15 22.31 26.59
N GLU A 730 -1.62 21.61 25.56
CA GLU A 730 -2.42 22.21 24.47
C GLU A 730 -3.67 22.91 25.01
N GLN A 731 -4.40 22.25 25.91
CA GLN A 731 -5.60 22.83 26.53
C GLN A 731 -5.26 24.06 27.37
N ILE A 732 -4.16 24.02 28.14
CA ILE A 732 -3.67 25.17 28.90
C ILE A 732 -3.32 26.34 27.97
N LEU A 733 -2.58 26.08 26.88
CA LEU A 733 -2.20 27.09 25.90
C LEU A 733 -3.42 27.69 25.17
N LYS A 734 -4.44 26.88 24.95
CA LYS A 734 -5.70 27.29 24.32
C LYS A 734 -6.60 28.14 25.22
N GLU A 735 -6.72 27.76 26.50
CA GLU A 735 -7.73 28.33 27.41
C GLU A 735 -7.18 29.38 28.38
N LYS A 736 -5.88 29.35 28.70
CA LYS A 736 -5.29 30.19 29.75
C LYS A 736 -4.33 31.22 29.14
N GLY A 737 -4.41 32.46 29.65
CA GLY A 737 -3.39 33.48 29.41
C GLY A 737 -2.02 33.08 29.97
N THR A 738 -1.03 33.97 29.91
CA THR A 738 0.36 33.64 30.25
C THR A 738 0.66 33.46 31.75
N SER A 739 -0.28 33.77 32.65
CA SER A 739 -0.03 33.82 34.10
C SER A 739 0.34 32.48 34.74
N TRP A 740 0.02 31.34 34.12
CA TRP A 740 0.44 30.03 34.64
C TRP A 740 1.95 29.78 34.45
N LEU A 741 2.62 30.53 33.58
CA LEU A 741 4.07 30.52 33.40
C LEU A 741 4.80 31.37 34.46
N ASP A 742 4.05 32.11 35.30
CA ASP A 742 4.63 32.90 36.37
C ASP A 742 5.30 31.98 37.40
N GLY A 743 6.56 32.24 37.69
CA GLY A 743 7.37 31.40 38.59
C GLY A 743 7.95 30.12 37.96
N ILE A 744 7.57 29.74 36.73
CA ILE A 744 8.21 28.64 35.98
C ILE A 744 9.46 29.17 35.29
N LYS A 745 10.65 28.66 35.66
CA LYS A 745 11.92 29.02 35.03
C LYS A 745 12.38 27.97 34.02
N ARG A 746 12.05 26.70 34.28
CA ARG A 746 12.46 25.58 33.43
C ARG A 746 11.32 24.59 33.19
N ILE A 747 11.18 24.17 31.93
CA ILE A 747 10.25 23.11 31.51
C ILE A 747 11.04 21.97 30.86
N THR A 748 10.80 20.75 31.31
CA THR A 748 11.37 19.55 30.69
C THR A 748 10.30 18.74 29.97
N THR A 749 10.46 18.57 28.67
CA THR A 749 9.64 17.66 27.87
C THR A 749 10.30 16.29 27.79
N ILE A 750 9.57 15.22 28.12
CA ILE A 750 10.03 13.84 27.96
C ILE A 750 9.29 13.21 26.78
N LEU A 751 10.03 12.84 25.74
CA LEU A 751 9.46 12.18 24.56
C LEU A 751 9.30 10.68 24.77
N CYS A 752 8.39 10.07 23.99
CA CYS A 752 8.16 8.62 23.95
C CYS A 752 7.83 7.99 25.32
N VAL A 753 7.06 8.69 26.16
CA VAL A 753 6.65 8.21 27.48
C VAL A 753 5.74 6.99 27.30
N ASN A 754 6.23 5.82 27.69
CA ASN A 754 5.56 4.53 27.47
C ASN A 754 5.25 4.20 25.98
N ALA A 755 6.04 4.71 25.05
CA ALA A 755 5.97 4.35 23.63
C ALA A 755 7.27 3.68 23.17
N ARG A 756 7.26 2.96 22.04
CA ARG A 756 8.43 2.24 21.51
C ARG A 756 9.17 1.44 22.60
N GLN A 757 8.40 0.72 23.42
CA GLN A 757 8.92 -0.16 24.47
C GLN A 757 9.30 -1.53 23.88
N THR A 758 9.98 -2.36 24.67
CA THR A 758 10.22 -3.77 24.31
C THR A 758 8.96 -4.62 24.45
N GLU A 759 8.14 -4.32 25.44
CA GLU A 759 6.84 -4.95 25.72
C GLU A 759 5.75 -3.89 25.91
N GLY A 760 4.48 -4.26 25.73
CA GLY A 760 3.35 -3.32 25.78
C GLY A 760 3.24 -2.46 24.52
N ILE A 761 3.33 -1.13 24.66
CA ILE A 761 3.23 -0.21 23.52
C ILE A 761 4.58 -0.17 22.78
N THR A 762 4.71 -1.08 21.81
CA THR A 762 5.94 -1.28 21.03
C THR A 762 6.08 -0.33 19.85
N TYR A 763 5.04 0.42 19.50
CA TYR A 763 5.01 1.28 18.31
C TYR A 763 5.34 2.75 18.58
N CYS A 764 5.59 3.48 17.48
CA CYS A 764 5.63 4.94 17.44
C CYS A 764 4.24 5.52 17.09
N SER A 765 3.81 6.56 17.82
CA SER A 765 2.54 7.27 17.52
C SER A 765 2.66 8.41 16.52
N ASN A 766 3.83 8.64 15.90
CA ASN A 766 4.11 9.65 14.86
C ASN A 766 3.96 11.13 15.28
N ILE A 767 2.94 11.48 16.06
CA ILE A 767 2.54 12.87 16.36
C ILE A 767 3.30 13.51 17.53
N CYS A 768 3.82 12.71 18.45
CA CYS A 768 4.39 13.20 19.71
C CYS A 768 5.56 14.17 19.49
N CYS A 769 6.45 13.87 18.53
CA CYS A 769 7.59 14.74 18.25
C CYS A 769 7.14 16.09 17.67
N GLY A 770 6.23 16.08 16.68
CA GLY A 770 5.75 17.29 16.01
C GLY A 770 5.06 18.25 16.98
N ASN A 771 4.16 17.73 17.83
CA ASN A 771 3.49 18.53 18.85
C ASN A 771 4.48 19.12 19.86
N SER A 772 5.45 18.33 20.33
CA SER A 772 6.47 18.84 21.27
C SER A 772 7.30 19.97 20.66
N ILE A 773 7.77 19.82 19.43
CA ILE A 773 8.58 20.85 18.74
C ILE A 773 7.76 22.14 18.51
N LYS A 774 6.47 22.00 18.21
CA LYS A 774 5.55 23.15 18.14
C LYS A 774 5.43 23.85 19.48
N ASN A 775 5.10 23.11 20.54
CA ASN A 775 4.89 23.69 21.86
C ASN A 775 6.15 24.33 22.43
N ILE A 776 7.35 23.79 22.13
CA ILE A 776 8.62 24.43 22.49
C ILE A 776 8.73 25.85 21.90
N GLY A 777 8.45 26.00 20.60
CA GLY A 777 8.50 27.31 19.96
C GLY A 777 7.46 28.27 20.52
N LEU A 778 6.24 27.79 20.80
CA LEU A 778 5.18 28.59 21.41
C LEU A 778 5.56 29.06 22.81
N LEU A 779 6.05 28.16 23.66
CA LEU A 779 6.50 28.50 25.01
C LEU A 779 7.63 29.53 24.97
N LYS A 780 8.56 29.40 24.02
CA LYS A 780 9.66 30.36 23.85
C LYS A 780 9.18 31.73 23.37
N LYS A 781 8.16 31.78 22.51
CA LYS A 781 7.48 33.03 22.11
C LYS A 781 6.78 33.70 23.30
N LEU A 782 6.11 32.91 24.15
CA LEU A 782 5.39 33.42 25.33
C LEU A 782 6.33 33.90 26.43
N LYS A 783 7.47 33.24 26.62
CA LYS A 783 8.47 33.55 27.65
C LYS A 783 9.91 33.33 27.13
N PRO A 784 10.56 34.35 26.56
CA PRO A 784 11.87 34.20 25.91
C PRO A 784 13.00 33.72 26.84
N GLU A 785 12.95 34.02 28.13
CA GLU A 785 13.94 33.61 29.14
C GLU A 785 13.75 32.18 29.65
N LEU A 786 12.67 31.51 29.23
CA LEU A 786 12.34 30.16 29.68
C LEU A 786 13.39 29.15 29.22
N GLU A 787 13.89 28.34 30.15
CA GLU A 787 14.79 27.25 29.85
C GLU A 787 13.98 26.00 29.47
N LEU A 788 14.22 25.50 28.26
CA LEU A 788 13.49 24.35 27.72
C LEU A 788 14.47 23.19 27.53
N ILE A 789 14.13 22.03 28.08
CA ILE A 789 14.92 20.80 27.94
C ILE A 789 14.04 19.72 27.31
N VAL A 790 14.56 18.98 26.35
CA VAL A 790 13.87 17.88 25.67
C VAL A 790 14.67 16.61 25.86
N LEU A 791 14.11 15.65 26.61
CA LEU A 791 14.64 14.29 26.70
C LEU A 791 14.07 13.44 25.57
N TYR A 792 14.92 12.87 24.72
CA TYR A 792 14.49 12.10 23.55
C TYR A 792 15.39 10.88 23.26
N ARG A 793 14.90 9.96 22.42
CA ARG A 793 15.69 8.86 21.83
C ARG A 793 16.06 9.16 20.38
N ASP A 794 15.06 9.09 19.52
CA ASP A 794 15.14 9.47 18.10
C ASP A 794 13.94 10.36 17.74
N LEU A 795 14.18 11.39 16.93
CA LEU A 795 13.12 12.30 16.48
C LEU A 795 12.44 11.77 15.21
N GLN A 796 11.12 11.59 15.30
CA GLN A 796 10.27 11.04 14.24
C GLN A 796 9.72 12.16 13.33
N MET A 797 10.58 13.08 12.89
CA MET A 797 10.23 14.25 12.08
C MET A 797 10.44 13.98 10.58
N ALA A 798 9.80 12.94 10.04
CA ALA A 798 9.85 12.64 8.61
C ALA A 798 8.99 13.63 7.79
N LYS A 799 9.20 13.66 6.47
CA LYS A 799 8.63 14.58 5.45
C LYS A 799 9.43 15.85 5.17
N LYS A 800 9.12 16.42 4.00
CA LYS A 800 9.77 17.59 3.39
C LYS A 800 9.91 18.77 4.36
N ARG A 801 8.78 19.30 4.85
CA ARG A 801 8.73 20.50 5.72
C ARG A 801 9.11 20.27 7.18
N TYR A 802 9.17 19.01 7.63
CA TYR A 802 9.32 18.70 9.05
C TYR A 802 10.77 18.89 9.52
N GLU A 803 11.74 18.72 8.62
CA GLU A 803 13.15 18.94 8.94
C GLU A 803 13.47 20.42 9.13
N ASP A 804 12.94 21.31 8.26
CA ASP A 804 13.09 22.76 8.43
C ASP A 804 12.44 23.24 9.72
N TYR A 805 11.21 22.77 9.95
CA TYR A 805 10.46 23.10 11.15
C TYR A 805 11.23 22.69 12.41
N TYR A 806 11.81 21.49 12.41
CA TYR A 806 12.69 21.04 13.48
C TYR A 806 13.95 21.90 13.60
N ARG A 807 14.68 22.16 12.51
CA ARG A 807 15.91 22.97 12.51
C ARG A 807 15.67 24.37 13.07
N ALA A 808 14.57 25.01 12.69
CA ALA A 808 14.19 26.33 13.14
C ALA A 808 13.97 26.40 14.66
N ARG A 809 13.47 25.31 15.27
CA ARG A 809 13.11 25.22 16.70
C ARG A 809 14.14 24.52 17.56
N ARG A 810 15.09 23.79 16.98
CA ARG A 810 16.14 23.08 17.73
C ARG A 810 16.96 24.04 18.60
N LYS A 811 17.13 25.30 18.18
CA LYS A 811 17.86 26.33 18.92
C LYS A 811 17.13 26.87 20.16
N ASP A 812 15.83 26.60 20.29
CA ASP A 812 15.00 27.15 21.35
C ASP A 812 15.03 26.30 22.63
N ALA A 813 15.57 25.08 22.56
CA ALA A 813 15.65 24.13 23.67
C ALA A 813 16.95 23.30 23.64
N MET A 814 17.35 22.79 24.80
CA MET A 814 18.44 21.82 24.92
C MET A 814 17.90 20.40 24.69
N PHE A 815 18.47 19.68 23.71
CA PHE A 815 18.07 18.33 23.36
C PHE A 815 19.03 17.31 23.96
N LEU A 816 18.58 16.59 24.99
CA LEU A 816 19.36 15.59 25.70
C LEU A 816 18.86 14.19 25.34
N ARG A 817 19.78 13.33 24.92
CA ARG A 817 19.43 11.98 24.48
C ARG A 817 19.48 11.00 25.66
N TYR A 818 18.52 10.09 25.72
CA TYR A 818 18.49 8.96 26.66
C TYR A 818 18.26 7.65 25.87
N ASP A 819 18.38 6.49 26.52
CA ASP A 819 18.10 5.17 25.90
C ASP A 819 17.10 4.34 26.72
N LEU A 820 16.69 3.18 26.17
CA LEU A 820 15.70 2.32 26.82
C LEU A 820 16.23 1.61 28.07
N ASP A 821 17.54 1.35 28.11
CA ASP A 821 18.17 0.63 29.20
C ASP A 821 18.32 1.55 30.43
N ASN A 822 18.43 2.87 30.20
CA ASN A 822 18.60 3.90 31.20
C ASN A 822 17.52 4.98 31.07
N LEU A 823 16.28 4.64 31.46
CA LEU A 823 15.18 5.62 31.49
C LEU A 823 15.44 6.76 32.48
N PRO A 824 15.02 8.01 32.17
CA PRO A 824 15.13 9.12 33.11
C PRO A 824 14.34 8.84 34.40
N ILE A 825 14.90 9.24 35.53
CA ILE A 825 14.28 9.08 36.84
C ILE A 825 13.80 10.46 37.30
N VAL A 826 12.50 10.58 37.56
CA VAL A 826 11.87 11.82 38.04
C VAL A 826 11.51 11.67 39.52
N LYS A 827 12.06 12.56 40.36
CA LYS A 827 11.77 12.63 41.79
C LYS A 827 11.21 13.99 42.15
N ARG A 828 10.19 14.03 43.02
CA ARG A 828 9.67 15.28 43.57
C ARG A 828 10.62 15.81 44.64
N LYS A 829 11.12 17.03 44.46
CA LYS A 829 12.07 17.68 45.37
C LYS A 829 11.38 18.56 46.42
N SER A 830 10.32 19.29 46.01
CA SER A 830 9.53 20.12 46.91
C SER A 830 8.04 20.06 46.57
N LYS A 831 7.19 20.28 47.58
CA LYS A 831 5.73 20.38 47.40
C LYS A 831 5.25 21.81 47.15
N SER A 832 5.94 22.81 47.68
CA SER A 832 5.58 24.23 47.57
C SER A 832 6.84 25.10 47.64
N PRO A 833 7.29 25.72 46.52
CA PRO A 833 6.79 25.51 45.16
C PRO A 833 7.02 24.06 44.70
N GLU A 834 6.11 23.54 43.88
CA GLU A 834 6.22 22.18 43.34
C GLU A 834 7.41 22.11 42.36
N LYS A 835 8.41 21.28 42.69
CA LYS A 835 9.66 21.15 41.93
C LYS A 835 10.09 19.70 41.81
N TYR A 836 10.78 19.39 40.71
CA TYR A 836 11.28 18.07 40.40
C TYR A 836 12.78 18.07 40.15
N GLU A 837 13.40 16.93 40.45
CA GLU A 837 14.77 16.60 40.07
C GLU A 837 14.69 15.48 39.05
N ILE A 838 15.40 15.66 37.93
CA ILE A 838 15.49 14.67 36.86
C ILE A 838 16.93 14.17 36.82
N LYS A 839 17.10 12.87 37.04
CA LYS A 839 18.37 12.17 36.81
C LYS A 839 18.26 11.40 35.50
N TYR A 840 19.16 11.65 34.55
CA TYR A 840 19.20 10.93 33.28
C TYR A 840 20.63 10.47 32.98
N TYR A 841 20.76 9.40 32.21
CA TYR A 841 22.03 8.95 31.70
C TYR A 841 22.32 9.68 30.39
N ASP A 842 23.36 10.52 30.37
CA ASP A 842 23.76 11.21 29.16
C ASP A 842 24.51 10.23 28.27
N THR A 843 23.89 9.90 27.14
CA THR A 843 24.47 8.91 26.25
C THR A 843 25.83 9.34 25.73
N ASN A 844 26.12 10.64 25.59
CA ASN A 844 27.36 11.14 25.01
C ASN A 844 28.51 11.16 26.03
N LEU A 845 28.23 11.56 27.26
CA LEU A 845 29.21 11.60 28.35
C LEU A 845 29.42 10.23 29.03
N GLN A 846 28.53 9.27 28.77
CA GLN A 846 28.53 7.95 29.41
C GLN A 846 28.41 8.03 30.94
N ASP A 847 27.73 9.06 31.47
CA ASP A 847 27.55 9.30 32.90
C ASP A 847 26.14 9.82 33.23
N PHE A 848 25.74 9.72 34.50
CA PHE A 848 24.49 10.27 34.99
C PHE A 848 24.62 11.75 35.31
N LEU A 849 23.71 12.54 34.78
CA LEU A 849 23.54 13.95 35.13
C LEU A 849 22.19 14.17 35.81
N ASP A 850 22.15 15.13 36.74
CA ASP A 850 20.94 15.58 37.39
C ASP A 850 20.72 17.08 37.23
N PHE A 851 19.45 17.48 37.16
CA PHE A 851 19.05 18.88 37.12
C PHE A 851 17.63 19.07 37.67
N GLU A 852 17.36 20.24 38.24
CA GLU A 852 16.01 20.62 38.68
C GLU A 852 15.13 21.05 37.52
N THR A 853 13.80 20.91 37.64
CA THR A 853 12.82 21.48 36.71
C THR A 853 11.54 21.88 37.45
N ASP A 854 10.86 22.90 36.93
CA ASP A 854 9.64 23.43 37.56
C ASP A 854 8.37 22.79 36.98
N LEU A 855 8.39 22.40 35.69
CA LEU A 855 7.29 21.73 34.99
C LEU A 855 7.81 20.59 34.11
N ILE A 856 7.11 19.46 34.15
CA ILE A 856 7.37 18.29 33.30
C ILE A 856 6.22 18.10 32.31
N VAL A 857 6.55 17.99 31.03
CA VAL A 857 5.60 17.74 29.95
C VAL A 857 5.86 16.36 29.33
N LEU A 858 4.92 15.44 29.49
CA LEU A 858 5.02 14.06 29.05
C LEU A 858 4.40 13.91 27.66
N SER A 859 5.21 13.47 26.69
CA SER A 859 4.71 13.17 25.34
C SER A 859 4.37 11.68 25.24
N THR A 860 3.12 11.38 25.54
CA THR A 860 2.57 10.01 25.59
C THR A 860 2.04 9.57 24.23
N PRO A 861 1.96 8.26 23.96
CA PRO A 861 1.44 7.74 22.70
C PRO A 861 -0.07 7.94 22.58
N MET A 862 -0.54 7.94 21.33
CA MET A 862 -1.95 7.74 21.02
C MET A 862 -2.25 6.24 21.03
N VAL A 863 -3.33 5.86 21.70
CA VAL A 863 -3.86 4.49 21.80
C VAL A 863 -5.24 4.40 21.16
N PRO A 864 -5.75 3.19 20.87
CA PRO A 864 -7.07 3.04 20.26
C PRO A 864 -8.19 3.63 21.13
N SER A 865 -9.25 4.11 20.48
CA SER A 865 -10.46 4.59 21.15
C SER A 865 -11.14 3.52 22.01
N ASP A 866 -12.05 3.93 22.89
CA ASP A 866 -12.79 2.99 23.73
C ASP A 866 -13.80 2.15 22.93
N ASN A 867 -14.11 0.94 23.44
CA ASN A 867 -15.12 0.02 22.91
C ASN A 867 -14.95 -0.40 21.44
N LEU A 868 -13.74 -0.30 20.87
CA LEU A 868 -13.49 -0.75 19.49
C LEU A 868 -13.75 -2.24 19.29
N MET A 869 -13.55 -3.07 20.32
CA MET A 869 -13.81 -4.52 20.21
C MET A 869 -15.28 -4.81 19.91
N ASP A 870 -16.21 -4.08 20.51
CA ASP A 870 -17.64 -4.28 20.29
C ASP A 870 -18.04 -3.80 18.89
N LEU A 871 -17.50 -2.65 18.46
CA LEU A 871 -17.70 -2.14 17.10
C LEU A 871 -17.12 -3.10 16.05
N ALA A 872 -15.90 -3.60 16.28
CA ALA A 872 -15.22 -4.56 15.40
C ALA A 872 -16.02 -5.86 15.25
N LYS A 873 -16.53 -6.41 16.35
CA LYS A 873 -17.43 -7.59 16.33
C LYS A 873 -18.72 -7.30 15.57
N MET A 874 -19.32 -6.13 15.77
CA MET A 874 -20.56 -5.73 15.12
C MET A 874 -20.39 -5.60 13.60
N LEU A 875 -19.29 -5.01 13.15
CA LEU A 875 -18.96 -4.84 11.73
C LEU A 875 -18.27 -6.08 11.12
N LYS A 876 -17.91 -7.07 11.95
CA LYS A 876 -17.15 -8.27 11.58
C LYS A 876 -15.79 -7.96 10.95
N VAL A 877 -15.09 -6.95 11.48
CA VAL A 877 -13.77 -6.52 11.01
C VAL A 877 -12.69 -6.80 12.06
N PRO A 878 -11.46 -7.14 11.66
CA PRO A 878 -10.40 -7.50 12.59
C PRO A 878 -9.74 -6.28 13.24
N LEU A 879 -9.23 -6.49 14.46
CA LEU A 879 -8.26 -5.62 15.11
C LEU A 879 -6.87 -6.26 15.05
N ASP A 880 -5.82 -5.45 15.03
CA ASP A 880 -4.44 -5.91 15.16
C ASP A 880 -4.06 -6.17 16.63
N LYS A 881 -2.84 -6.66 16.85
CA LYS A 881 -2.30 -6.95 18.19
C LYS A 881 -2.25 -5.73 19.13
N ASN A 882 -2.26 -4.52 18.58
CA ASN A 882 -2.20 -3.25 19.31
C ASN A 882 -3.61 -2.68 19.58
N GLY A 883 -4.67 -3.34 19.09
CA GLY A 883 -6.07 -2.95 19.25
C GLY A 883 -6.57 -1.94 18.22
N PHE A 884 -5.78 -1.59 17.19
CA PHE A 884 -6.25 -0.76 16.07
C PHE A 884 -6.93 -1.62 15.01
N PHE A 885 -7.74 -1.01 14.15
CA PHE A 885 -8.34 -1.73 13.02
C PHE A 885 -7.28 -2.22 12.03
N LEU A 886 -7.44 -3.46 11.55
CA LEU A 886 -6.56 -4.07 10.57
C LEU A 886 -7.14 -3.95 9.16
N GLU A 887 -6.40 -3.29 8.28
CA GLU A 887 -6.70 -3.15 6.85
C GLU A 887 -6.61 -4.49 6.09
N ALA A 888 -7.22 -4.57 4.91
CA ALA A 888 -7.21 -5.76 4.05
C ALA A 888 -5.80 -6.10 3.56
N HIS A 889 -5.01 -5.09 3.19
CA HIS A 889 -3.62 -5.26 2.79
C HIS A 889 -2.84 -3.95 3.00
N VAL A 890 -1.72 -4.01 3.73
CA VAL A 890 -0.92 -2.84 4.14
C VAL A 890 -0.53 -1.92 2.96
N LYS A 891 -0.16 -2.52 1.81
CA LYS A 891 0.24 -1.78 0.58
C LYS A 891 -0.89 -1.42 -0.37
N LEU A 892 -1.62 -2.42 -0.87
CA LEU A 892 -2.56 -2.23 -1.98
C LEU A 892 -3.95 -1.78 -1.55
N ARG A 893 -4.36 -2.12 -0.32
CA ARG A 893 -5.70 -1.85 0.20
C ARG A 893 -5.62 -1.28 1.63
N PRO A 894 -4.90 -0.15 1.83
CA PRO A 894 -4.68 0.42 3.16
C PRO A 894 -5.94 1.11 3.74
N LEU A 895 -7.02 1.20 2.95
CA LEU A 895 -8.27 1.87 3.26
C LEU A 895 -9.45 0.92 3.41
N ASP A 896 -9.32 -0.32 2.94
CA ASP A 896 -10.39 -1.30 2.88
C ASP A 896 -10.26 -2.28 4.04
N PHE A 897 -11.39 -2.79 4.53
CA PHE A 897 -11.38 -4.06 5.28
C PHE A 897 -11.44 -5.25 4.31
N ALA A 898 -11.12 -6.45 4.81
CA ALA A 898 -11.37 -7.68 4.06
C ALA A 898 -12.87 -7.86 3.78
N THR A 899 -13.72 -7.36 4.68
CA THR A 899 -15.17 -7.23 4.49
C THR A 899 -15.45 -6.10 3.50
N GLU A 900 -16.04 -6.43 2.35
CA GLU A 900 -16.40 -5.46 1.32
C GLU A 900 -17.45 -4.45 1.81
N GLY A 901 -17.43 -3.25 1.23
CA GLY A 901 -18.35 -2.16 1.58
C GLY A 901 -18.04 -1.44 2.89
N ILE A 902 -17.02 -1.87 3.62
CA ILE A 902 -16.55 -1.22 4.85
C ILE A 902 -15.11 -0.74 4.66
N PHE A 903 -14.88 0.54 4.98
CA PHE A 903 -13.61 1.22 4.82
C PHE A 903 -13.14 1.83 6.15
N LEU A 904 -11.89 2.26 6.18
CA LEU A 904 -11.19 2.70 7.36
C LEU A 904 -10.33 3.93 7.05
N CYS A 905 -10.36 4.94 7.93
CA CYS A 905 -9.48 6.11 7.79
C CYS A 905 -9.09 6.75 9.13
N GLY A 906 -8.07 7.61 9.07
CA GLY A 906 -7.60 8.43 10.19
C GLY A 906 -6.96 7.61 11.31
N CYS A 907 -7.04 8.13 12.53
CA CYS A 907 -6.40 7.52 13.70
C CYS A 907 -7.06 6.21 14.17
N ALA A 908 -8.23 5.84 13.61
CA ALA A 908 -8.84 4.53 13.85
C ALA A 908 -7.97 3.39 13.30
N GLN A 909 -7.23 3.67 12.22
CA GLN A 909 -6.30 2.72 11.60
C GLN A 909 -4.94 2.69 12.29
N TRP A 910 -4.41 3.88 12.58
CA TRP A 910 -3.10 4.09 13.20
C TRP A 910 -2.88 5.57 13.52
N PRO A 911 -2.10 5.93 14.57
CA PRO A 911 -1.75 7.32 14.84
C PRO A 911 -1.06 8.02 13.66
N LYS A 912 -1.57 9.19 13.28
CA LYS A 912 -1.05 10.01 12.17
C LYS A 912 -1.40 11.48 12.34
N ASN A 913 -0.70 12.36 11.61
CA ASN A 913 -0.95 13.80 11.65
C ASN A 913 -2.22 14.20 10.87
N VAL A 914 -2.60 15.48 10.94
CA VAL A 914 -3.85 16.00 10.35
C VAL A 914 -3.85 15.91 8.82
N GLN A 915 -2.75 16.28 8.15
CA GLN A 915 -2.64 16.21 6.69
C GLN A 915 -2.81 14.77 6.18
N ASP A 916 -2.15 13.81 6.82
CA ASP A 916 -2.25 12.38 6.48
C ASP A 916 -3.62 11.81 6.77
N THR A 917 -4.26 12.30 7.84
CA THR A 917 -5.64 11.94 8.18
C THR A 917 -6.62 12.38 7.10
N ILE A 918 -6.48 13.61 6.59
CA ILE A 918 -7.35 14.16 5.55
C ILE A 918 -7.11 13.44 4.21
N SER A 919 -5.86 13.22 3.82
CA SER A 919 -5.52 12.46 2.60
C SER A 919 -6.10 11.03 2.67
N GLN A 920 -5.92 10.32 3.79
CA GLN A 920 -6.48 8.98 3.97
C GLN A 920 -8.03 8.98 4.00
N ALA A 921 -8.66 9.99 4.59
CA ALA A 921 -10.11 10.14 4.64
C ALA A 921 -10.72 10.37 3.26
N ASN A 922 -10.12 11.25 2.46
CA ASN A 922 -10.48 11.42 1.05
C ASN A 922 -10.28 10.11 0.28
N GLY A 923 -9.21 9.37 0.58
CA GLY A 923 -8.98 8.04 0.04
C GLY A 923 -10.12 7.08 0.31
N ALA A 924 -10.51 6.91 1.58
CA ALA A 924 -11.62 6.04 1.97
C ALA A 924 -12.94 6.47 1.32
N ALA A 925 -13.18 7.78 1.19
CA ALA A 925 -14.33 8.32 0.48
C ALA A 925 -14.32 7.98 -1.01
N GLY A 926 -13.18 8.09 -1.69
CA GLY A 926 -13.03 7.68 -3.09
C GLY A 926 -13.31 6.19 -3.28
N ARG A 927 -12.74 5.34 -2.41
CA ARG A 927 -12.98 3.89 -2.41
C ARG A 927 -14.46 3.54 -2.17
N ALA A 928 -15.10 4.18 -1.20
CA ALA A 928 -16.53 3.99 -0.92
C ALA A 928 -17.41 4.45 -2.10
N SER A 929 -17.07 5.59 -2.70
CA SER A 929 -17.84 6.18 -3.79
C SER A 929 -17.85 5.33 -5.06
N ARG A 930 -16.84 4.46 -5.27
CA ARG A 930 -16.83 3.47 -6.37
C ARG A 930 -18.07 2.57 -6.30
N PHE A 931 -18.34 2.01 -5.11
CA PHE A 931 -19.55 1.19 -4.88
C PHE A 931 -20.82 2.02 -5.05
N LEU A 932 -20.89 3.22 -4.47
CA LEU A 932 -22.09 4.07 -4.58
C LEU A 932 -22.38 4.48 -6.03
N SER A 933 -21.34 4.62 -6.86
CA SER A 933 -21.45 4.98 -8.28
C SER A 933 -21.85 3.80 -9.17
N ALA A 934 -21.50 2.56 -8.79
CA ALA A 934 -21.74 1.36 -9.58
C ALA A 934 -23.23 1.00 -9.76
N LYS A 935 -24.12 1.48 -8.86
CA LYS A 935 -25.57 1.16 -8.77
C LYS A 935 -25.91 -0.31 -8.51
N GLU A 936 -25.17 -1.24 -9.11
CA GLU A 936 -25.29 -2.68 -8.96
C GLU A 936 -23.90 -3.30 -8.75
N ILE A 937 -23.82 -4.38 -7.96
CA ILE A 937 -22.61 -5.19 -7.78
C ILE A 937 -22.94 -6.66 -8.03
N THR A 938 -21.96 -7.43 -8.51
CA THR A 938 -22.07 -8.88 -8.59
C THR A 938 -21.66 -9.51 -7.26
N THR A 939 -22.37 -10.55 -6.83
CA THR A 939 -21.96 -11.40 -5.70
C THR A 939 -21.29 -12.67 -6.17
N SER A 940 -20.37 -13.17 -5.35
CA SER A 940 -19.75 -14.48 -5.58
C SER A 940 -20.81 -15.58 -5.68
N GLY A 941 -20.70 -16.43 -6.70
CA GLY A 941 -21.47 -17.66 -6.87
C GLY A 941 -21.12 -18.77 -5.87
N ILE A 942 -20.09 -18.58 -5.02
CA ILE A 942 -19.70 -19.50 -3.94
C ILE A 942 -20.68 -19.34 -2.77
N VAL A 943 -21.89 -19.85 -2.96
CA VAL A 943 -22.98 -19.83 -1.97
C VAL A 943 -23.35 -21.25 -1.54
N ALA A 944 -23.97 -21.34 -0.37
CA ALA A 944 -24.56 -22.58 0.11
C ALA A 944 -25.87 -22.88 -0.63
N GLU A 945 -26.13 -24.16 -0.90
CA GLU A 945 -27.36 -24.65 -1.52
C GLU A 945 -27.97 -25.78 -0.69
N VAL A 946 -29.30 -25.83 -0.62
CA VAL A 946 -30.04 -26.89 0.09
C VAL A 946 -30.63 -27.84 -0.95
N ASN A 947 -30.33 -29.13 -0.81
CA ASN A 947 -31.08 -30.18 -1.49
C ASN A 947 -32.41 -30.41 -0.73
N PRO A 948 -33.58 -30.02 -1.31
CA PRO A 948 -34.86 -30.10 -0.62
C PRO A 948 -35.29 -31.55 -0.37
N ILE A 949 -34.78 -32.53 -1.12
CA ILE A 949 -35.10 -33.95 -0.94
C ILE A 949 -34.50 -34.46 0.37
N ASN A 950 -33.22 -34.14 0.61
CA ASN A 950 -32.47 -34.60 1.80
C ASN A 950 -32.75 -33.75 3.05
N CYS A 951 -33.23 -32.52 2.87
CA CYS A 951 -33.49 -31.60 3.97
C CYS A 951 -34.70 -32.05 4.81
N ILE A 952 -34.49 -32.24 6.12
CA ILE A 952 -35.55 -32.61 7.07
C ILE A 952 -36.10 -31.41 7.86
N GLY A 953 -35.69 -30.18 7.54
CA GLY A 953 -36.20 -28.98 8.20
C GLY A 953 -35.82 -28.85 9.68
N CYS A 954 -34.68 -29.42 10.11
CA CYS A 954 -34.32 -29.49 11.53
C CYS A 954 -33.87 -28.16 12.16
N GLY A 955 -33.75 -27.07 11.40
CA GLY A 955 -33.39 -25.74 11.92
C GLY A 955 -31.92 -25.54 12.33
N LYS A 956 -31.11 -26.61 12.40
CA LYS A 956 -29.70 -26.50 12.84
C LYS A 956 -28.85 -25.57 11.95
N CYS A 957 -29.13 -25.52 10.66
CA CYS A 957 -28.41 -24.66 9.73
C CYS A 957 -28.70 -23.17 9.96
N GLU A 958 -29.94 -22.83 10.31
CA GLU A 958 -30.35 -21.45 10.63
C GLU A 958 -29.63 -20.96 11.88
N SER A 959 -29.58 -21.79 12.95
CA SER A 959 -28.97 -21.39 14.22
C SER A 959 -27.47 -21.14 14.16
N VAL A 960 -26.76 -21.74 13.19
CA VAL A 960 -25.31 -21.54 13.01
C VAL A 960 -24.96 -20.48 11.96
N CYS A 961 -25.94 -19.94 11.23
CA CYS A 961 -25.67 -18.96 10.19
C CYS A 961 -25.41 -17.57 10.78
N ALA A 962 -24.13 -17.17 10.84
CA ALA A 962 -23.73 -15.85 11.34
C ALA A 962 -24.28 -14.67 10.50
N TYR A 963 -24.82 -14.94 9.31
CA TYR A 963 -25.32 -13.93 8.36
C TYR A 963 -26.84 -13.86 8.32
N ASN A 964 -27.55 -14.74 9.04
CA ASN A 964 -29.01 -14.94 8.92
C ASN A 964 -29.43 -15.11 7.45
N ALA A 965 -28.66 -15.88 6.69
CA ALA A 965 -28.92 -16.16 5.29
C ALA A 965 -29.86 -17.34 5.09
N ILE A 966 -30.31 -17.99 6.18
CA ILE A 966 -31.06 -19.25 6.12
C ILE A 966 -32.37 -19.08 6.85
N ASP A 967 -33.47 -19.32 6.16
CA ASP A 967 -34.83 -19.33 6.69
C ASP A 967 -35.38 -20.76 6.69
N ILE A 968 -36.33 -21.05 7.59
CA ILE A 968 -37.09 -22.30 7.58
C ILE A 968 -38.49 -22.01 7.04
N LEU A 969 -38.76 -22.50 5.84
CA LEU A 969 -40.02 -22.29 5.13
C LEU A 969 -40.88 -23.56 5.17
N ASP A 970 -42.21 -23.36 5.16
CA ASP A 970 -43.15 -24.46 4.97
C ASP A 970 -43.18 -24.88 3.48
N SER A 971 -43.20 -26.19 3.23
CA SER A 971 -43.20 -26.82 1.91
C SER A 971 -44.24 -27.94 1.92
N ILE A 972 -44.93 -28.13 0.81
CA ILE A 972 -45.92 -29.23 0.68
C ILE A 972 -45.23 -30.44 0.06
N LYS A 973 -45.40 -31.61 0.67
CA LYS A 973 -44.97 -32.89 0.10
C LYS A 973 -46.20 -33.72 -0.23
N GLU A 974 -46.43 -33.95 -1.51
CA GLU A 974 -47.56 -34.74 -2.00
C GLU A 974 -47.22 -36.23 -2.04
N TYR A 975 -48.14 -37.03 -1.55
CA TYR A 975 -48.24 -38.48 -1.71
C TYR A 975 -49.53 -38.77 -2.49
N GLU A 976 -49.65 -39.96 -3.09
CA GLU A 976 -50.75 -40.31 -4.01
C GLU A 976 -52.15 -39.89 -3.53
N ASP A 977 -52.43 -39.97 -2.21
CA ASP A 977 -53.72 -39.58 -1.62
C ASP A 977 -53.65 -38.52 -0.50
N VAL A 978 -52.47 -37.95 -0.18
CA VAL A 978 -52.30 -37.02 0.97
C VAL A 978 -51.20 -35.96 0.74
N SER A 979 -51.50 -34.68 1.01
CA SER A 979 -50.52 -33.59 1.05
C SER A 979 -50.09 -33.29 2.50
N LEU A 980 -48.79 -33.40 2.78
CA LEU A 980 -48.22 -33.11 4.11
C LEU A 980 -47.44 -31.79 4.10
N LEU A 981 -47.66 -30.94 5.11
CA LEU A 981 -46.86 -29.75 5.36
C LEU A 981 -45.54 -30.16 6.04
N VAL A 982 -44.42 -29.93 5.37
CA VAL A 982 -43.07 -30.20 5.87
C VAL A 982 -42.23 -28.93 5.86
N LYS A 983 -41.33 -28.78 6.84
CA LYS A 983 -40.41 -27.64 6.87
C LYS A 983 -39.16 -27.93 6.06
N LYS A 984 -38.65 -26.93 5.34
CA LYS A 984 -37.43 -27.00 4.55
C LYS A 984 -36.60 -25.75 4.78
N SER A 985 -35.28 -25.92 4.81
CA SER A 985 -34.36 -24.80 4.86
C SER A 985 -34.26 -24.14 3.48
N PHE A 986 -34.31 -22.82 3.45
CA PHE A 986 -34.09 -22.00 2.27
C PHE A 986 -32.89 -21.08 2.52
N ILE A 987 -32.01 -20.93 1.53
CA ILE A 987 -30.82 -20.08 1.64
C ILE A 987 -30.99 -18.89 0.72
N ASN A 988 -30.93 -17.71 1.30
CA ASN A 988 -30.83 -16.45 0.57
C ASN A 988 -29.38 -16.29 0.08
N SER A 989 -29.18 -16.50 -1.23
CA SER A 989 -27.89 -16.38 -1.92
C SER A 989 -27.22 -15.02 -1.72
N ALA A 990 -27.99 -13.93 -1.73
CA ALA A 990 -27.47 -12.57 -1.53
C ALA A 990 -26.84 -12.35 -0.13
N LEU A 991 -27.40 -13.01 0.89
CA LEU A 991 -26.88 -12.96 2.27
C LEU A 991 -25.78 -13.98 2.54
N CYS A 992 -25.75 -15.07 1.76
CA CYS A 992 -24.81 -16.15 1.97
C CYS A 992 -23.38 -15.73 1.59
N LYS A 993 -22.43 -15.92 2.49
CA LYS A 993 -20.99 -15.62 2.27
C LYS A 993 -20.15 -16.88 2.05
N GLY A 994 -20.79 -18.01 1.73
CA GLY A 994 -20.08 -19.25 1.38
C GLY A 994 -19.22 -19.85 2.50
N CYS A 995 -19.45 -19.51 3.77
CA CYS A 995 -18.52 -19.88 4.86
C CYS A 995 -18.49 -21.38 5.22
N GLY A 996 -19.39 -22.21 4.69
CA GLY A 996 -19.41 -23.65 4.92
C GLY A 996 -19.96 -24.15 6.26
N THR A 997 -20.19 -23.27 7.23
CA THR A 997 -20.62 -23.68 8.58
C THR A 997 -21.95 -24.46 8.58
N CYS A 998 -22.92 -24.03 7.78
CA CYS A 998 -24.21 -24.71 7.67
C CYS A 998 -24.11 -26.09 6.99
N ALA A 999 -23.26 -26.22 5.96
CA ALA A 999 -22.97 -27.49 5.29
C ALA A 999 -22.32 -28.47 6.25
N ALA A 1000 -21.27 -28.05 6.97
CA ALA A 1000 -20.57 -28.87 7.96
C ALA A 1000 -21.47 -29.27 9.15
N THR A 1001 -22.50 -28.49 9.46
CA THR A 1001 -23.45 -28.76 10.56
C THR A 1001 -24.60 -29.67 10.12
N CYS A 1002 -24.87 -29.79 8.83
CA CYS A 1002 -26.04 -30.51 8.34
C CYS A 1002 -25.92 -32.02 8.61
N PRO A 1003 -26.77 -32.61 9.47
CA PRO A 1003 -26.62 -34.01 9.85
C PRO A 1003 -26.92 -34.99 8.70
N ASN A 1004 -27.68 -34.54 7.70
CA ASN A 1004 -28.10 -35.34 6.55
C ASN A 1004 -27.30 -35.02 5.28
N GLY A 1005 -26.28 -34.15 5.35
CA GLY A 1005 -25.56 -33.68 4.16
C GLY A 1005 -26.46 -32.98 3.13
N ALA A 1006 -27.61 -32.45 3.56
CA ALA A 1006 -28.57 -31.79 2.68
C ALA A 1006 -28.14 -30.40 2.23
N ILE A 1007 -27.04 -29.86 2.78
CA ILE A 1007 -26.51 -28.55 2.43
C ILE A 1007 -25.09 -28.74 1.90
N SER A 1008 -24.81 -28.19 0.73
CA SER A 1008 -23.47 -28.15 0.12
C SER A 1008 -23.04 -26.71 -0.12
N ILE A 1009 -21.73 -26.49 -0.26
CA ILE A 1009 -21.16 -25.21 -0.68
C ILE A 1009 -20.70 -25.36 -2.12
N LYS A 1010 -21.22 -24.52 -3.02
CA LYS A 1010 -20.72 -24.46 -4.39
C LYS A 1010 -19.22 -24.14 -4.36
N GLN A 1011 -18.42 -24.79 -5.20
CA GLN A 1011 -16.94 -24.75 -5.22
C GLN A 1011 -16.21 -25.54 -4.11
N TYR A 1012 -16.92 -25.97 -3.06
CA TYR A 1012 -16.35 -26.74 -1.94
C TYR A 1012 -17.34 -27.77 -1.40
N ASP A 1013 -17.99 -28.53 -2.28
CA ASP A 1013 -18.93 -29.56 -1.88
C ASP A 1013 -18.21 -30.78 -1.28
N PHE A 1014 -19.00 -31.70 -0.73
CA PHE A 1014 -18.47 -32.86 -0.03
C PHE A 1014 -17.63 -33.75 -0.95
N ASP A 1015 -18.06 -33.94 -2.20
CA ASP A 1015 -17.38 -34.81 -3.16
C ASP A 1015 -16.06 -34.17 -3.63
N GLN A 1016 -16.05 -32.85 -3.86
CA GLN A 1016 -14.86 -32.07 -4.17
C GLN A 1016 -13.81 -32.15 -3.08
N ILE A 1017 -14.19 -31.94 -1.81
CA ILE A 1017 -13.26 -32.01 -0.67
C ILE A 1017 -12.78 -33.45 -0.44
N THR A 1018 -13.67 -34.43 -0.55
CA THR A 1018 -13.33 -35.84 -0.39
C THR A 1018 -12.34 -36.28 -1.47
N ALA A 1019 -12.55 -35.89 -2.72
CA ALA A 1019 -11.62 -36.18 -3.81
C ALA A 1019 -10.21 -35.61 -3.56
N MET A 1020 -10.10 -34.42 -2.96
CA MET A 1020 -8.80 -33.86 -2.56
C MET A 1020 -8.12 -34.74 -1.49
N ILE A 1021 -8.88 -35.13 -0.45
CA ILE A 1021 -8.35 -35.92 0.66
C ILE A 1021 -7.94 -37.32 0.20
N GLU A 1022 -8.81 -38.01 -0.53
CA GLU A 1022 -8.53 -39.35 -1.08
C GLU A 1022 -7.31 -39.30 -2.00
N SER A 1023 -7.22 -38.28 -2.86
CA SER A 1023 -6.06 -38.08 -3.72
C SER A 1023 -4.75 -37.83 -2.98
N PHE A 1024 -4.79 -37.35 -1.74
CA PHE A 1024 -3.61 -37.21 -0.88
C PHE A 1024 -3.25 -38.53 -0.20
N LEU A 1025 -4.26 -39.31 0.22
CA LEU A 1025 -4.08 -40.58 0.95
C LEU A 1025 -3.69 -41.76 0.05
N LEU A 1026 -4.04 -41.71 -1.24
CA LEU A 1026 -3.63 -42.70 -2.22
C LEU A 1026 -2.13 -42.51 -2.52
N GLU A 1027 -1.28 -43.32 -1.89
CA GLU A 1027 0.11 -43.50 -2.31
C GLU A 1027 0.12 -43.96 -3.78
N THR A 1028 0.70 -43.14 -4.65
CA THR A 1028 1.00 -43.49 -6.05
C THR A 1028 2.49 -43.39 -6.28
#